data_AF-A0A814F8R7-F1
#
_entry.id   AF-A0A814F8R7-F1
#
_cell.length_a   1.000
_cell.length_b   1.000
_cell.length_c   1.000
_cell.angle_alpha   90.00
_cell.angle_beta   90.00
_cell.angle_gamma   90.00
#
_symmetry.space_group_name_H-M   'P 1'
#
loop_
_entity.id
_entity.type
_entity.pdbx_description
1 polymer ?
#
loop_
_entity_poly.entity_id
_entity_poly.type
_entity_poly.pdbx_seq_one_letter_code
_entity_poly.pdbx_strand_id
1 'polypeptide(L)'
;MGEIMPIVIIESREQVDNEIPELNLKYENSNVHGIQTLKCLDAMRKERQLCDVILTVQGHELFAHRALLSCHSNYFFELFRNDENDTSTKKQIYYQMNNLEHTALKLIIQFIYRGSFILTAELVPKIYLASYQLRIETIFKACSNYLSEQLTEHNCLSIRLLAMDDELREKATECIQTNFTAVLETREFHTLATIKLELVDSTALKPKITCDLVINWIVEQLEKNDSNLQELCEYMHLLYLSGKTLHDCADMDDKNIHFSDIIKDYQSYKLTKRTLSTASSSNSQTENSIFEIMNSQLNNLNLLSNSHISDAKLIHMSQSSEHSYIAIAIIKGKMLSISIHMSIGSSSPNTPEKNNISPMEKITADDNQANVMSPILTYDRDITLGLLSTARCCFGIASIDDNIYVVGGYNRGDCLDSIERFDPNENKWELLSCSMNSRRGRVSATIVNKKIYVYGGSDGQKELNSGECFDLNTMDKWSMIKELSTPVAHSAMCSDDNYVYLIGGMEGDKCKNDCYRYNPKDNTWSALASMNTERSQAGIVYFNDKIYVFGGSTLNRCLSSCEILTLSTNQWTVGATMKEARRGCGAVLYHDKIFIIGGSNGITSLTSVEIFDPITNEWLTNLNSVPNVLNMPRVGLGVTVCCDKIYVTGAAPTCVRESGIHSFTTAPLAGNPSAVSITLVGDLGNDNLLNLGGSSRTMKGLRQVADKTDFFVHIGDISYADDYGLGVPFEFYEQSWNSWQKHMTEVTANKFYMTGPGNHEVTCAILGDFLCLSSNYKNFSAYLHRFRMPGDESGGYKNLWYSFDYGLVHYVIINTETDFPDAPSGPGTLLNGGNFKGLTGQLDWLKADLEAADGNRAQVPWIIVSGHRPFFGSLPKLPALPGNCDSCRTAFDPLLQQYNVDFYVSGHVHWYERLYPIDANGNPIAYNYDNQPGPIHIINGAGGAPEGKASVKTPISASAKIVSAFGFARLELKDASNARLSFVDSKTMQEVDSVNITRHH
;
A
#
# COMPACT_ATOMS: atom_id res chain seq x y z
N MET A 1 -32.18 -43.10 14.21
CA MET A 1 -33.60 -43.26 14.60
C MET A 1 -33.63 -43.90 15.98
N GLY A 2 -34.48 -43.40 16.87
CA GLY A 2 -34.81 -44.03 18.15
C GLY A 2 -36.21 -43.56 18.52
N GLU A 3 -37.13 -44.50 18.70
CA GLU A 3 -38.53 -44.17 18.99
C GLU A 3 -38.71 -43.89 20.49
N ILE A 4 -39.34 -42.77 20.80
CA ILE A 4 -39.79 -42.45 22.17
C ILE A 4 -41.29 -42.75 22.21
N MET A 5 -41.68 -43.83 22.89
CA MET A 5 -43.10 -44.16 23.09
C MET A 5 -43.74 -43.25 24.15
N PRO A 6 -45.01 -42.83 23.97
CA PRO A 6 -45.71 -41.99 24.94
C PRO A 6 -46.16 -42.80 26.17
N ILE A 7 -46.16 -42.16 27.34
CA ILE A 7 -46.66 -42.71 28.60
C ILE A 7 -48.09 -42.19 28.82
N VAL A 8 -49.02 -43.07 29.19
CA VAL A 8 -50.39 -42.70 29.56
C VAL A 8 -50.54 -42.90 31.08
N ILE A 9 -51.00 -41.87 31.78
CA ILE A 9 -51.26 -41.93 33.23
C ILE A 9 -52.75 -41.69 33.46
N ILE A 10 -53.39 -42.57 34.23
CA ILE A 10 -54.78 -42.41 34.66
C ILE A 10 -54.73 -42.01 36.14
N GLU A 11 -55.08 -40.76 36.45
CA GLU A 11 -55.15 -40.26 37.82
C GLU A 11 -56.57 -40.48 38.38
N SER A 12 -56.70 -41.26 39.45
CA SER A 12 -57.94 -41.34 40.24
C SER A 12 -57.92 -40.29 41.35
N ARG A 13 -58.93 -39.43 41.39
CA ARG A 13 -59.07 -38.39 42.43
C ARG A 13 -59.58 -39.01 43.74
N GLU A 14 -58.91 -38.75 44.86
CA GLU A 14 -59.50 -38.99 46.18
C GLU A 14 -60.63 -38.00 46.48
N GLN A 15 -61.56 -38.42 47.35
CA GLN A 15 -62.92 -37.89 47.45
C GLN A 15 -63.04 -36.47 48.00
N VAL A 16 -63.97 -35.70 47.42
CA VAL A 16 -64.99 -34.95 48.18
C VAL A 16 -66.34 -35.14 47.48
N ASP A 17 -67.34 -35.60 48.23
CA ASP A 17 -68.79 -35.67 47.95
C ASP A 17 -69.31 -36.33 46.65
N ASN A 18 -69.82 -37.57 46.81
CA ASN A 18 -71.03 -38.16 46.22
C ASN A 18 -71.46 -37.92 44.75
N GLU A 19 -70.56 -37.56 43.84
CA GLU A 19 -70.76 -37.74 42.40
C GLU A 19 -69.88 -38.86 41.83
N ILE A 20 -70.33 -39.45 40.72
CA ILE A 20 -69.66 -40.58 40.05
C ILE A 20 -68.23 -40.14 39.66
N PRO A 21 -67.18 -40.92 39.98
CA PRO A 21 -65.82 -40.53 39.60
C PRO A 21 -65.69 -40.53 38.07
N GLU A 22 -65.61 -39.33 37.49
CA GLU A 22 -65.28 -39.16 36.07
C GLU A 22 -63.89 -39.75 35.79
N LEU A 23 -63.86 -40.77 34.93
CA LEU A 23 -62.64 -41.37 34.38
C LEU A 23 -61.95 -40.38 33.43
N ASN A 24 -61.22 -39.43 34.02
CA ASN A 24 -60.43 -38.44 33.29
C ASN A 24 -59.15 -39.08 32.73
N LEU A 25 -59.16 -39.36 31.42
CA LEU A 25 -57.98 -39.83 30.69
C LEU A 25 -56.98 -38.68 30.48
N LYS A 26 -55.88 -38.68 31.22
CA LYS A 26 -54.80 -37.70 31.07
C LYS A 26 -53.73 -38.21 30.08
N TYR A 27 -53.85 -37.80 28.82
CA TYR A 27 -52.85 -38.12 27.79
C TYR A 27 -51.80 -37.00 27.72
N GLU A 28 -50.57 -37.28 28.14
CA GLU A 28 -49.44 -36.35 28.05
C GLU A 28 -48.40 -36.85 27.04
N ASN A 29 -48.27 -36.15 25.91
CA ASN A 29 -47.23 -36.41 24.91
C ASN A 29 -46.23 -35.26 24.91
N SER A 30 -45.37 -35.25 25.93
CA SER A 30 -44.58 -34.08 26.34
C SER A 30 -43.45 -33.65 25.39
N ASN A 31 -43.06 -34.48 24.42
CA ASN A 31 -42.00 -34.13 23.44
C ASN A 31 -42.35 -34.41 21.98
N VAL A 32 -43.04 -35.53 21.65
CA VAL A 32 -43.30 -35.87 20.25
C VAL A 32 -44.34 -34.93 19.64
N HIS A 33 -45.36 -34.52 20.41
CA HIS A 33 -46.38 -33.57 19.96
C HIS A 33 -45.76 -32.23 19.52
N GLY A 34 -44.89 -31.62 20.33
CA GLY A 34 -44.22 -30.35 19.99
C GLY A 34 -43.36 -30.46 18.73
N ILE A 35 -42.51 -31.51 18.64
CA ILE A 35 -41.65 -31.75 17.48
C ILE A 35 -42.48 -31.99 16.21
N GLN A 36 -43.59 -32.72 16.29
CA GLN A 36 -44.46 -33.00 15.15
C GLN A 36 -45.20 -31.74 14.68
N THR A 37 -45.73 -30.93 15.61
CA THR A 37 -46.35 -29.64 15.32
C THR A 37 -45.37 -28.68 14.63
N LEU A 38 -44.14 -28.54 15.15
CA LEU A 38 -43.10 -27.71 14.54
C LEU A 38 -42.69 -28.19 13.13
N LYS A 39 -42.58 -29.51 12.92
CA LYS A 39 -42.33 -30.09 11.59
C LYS A 39 -43.45 -29.78 10.60
N CYS A 40 -44.71 -29.88 11.01
CA CYS A 40 -45.86 -29.50 10.18
C CYS A 40 -45.83 -28.01 9.82
N LEU A 41 -45.51 -27.15 10.79
CA LEU A 41 -45.35 -25.71 10.55
C LEU A 41 -44.18 -25.39 9.60
N ASP A 42 -43.05 -26.12 9.65
CA ASP A 42 -41.93 -25.94 8.69
C ASP A 42 -42.30 -26.40 7.28
N ALA A 43 -43.17 -27.40 7.15
CA ALA A 43 -43.71 -27.84 5.86
C ALA A 43 -44.67 -26.78 5.28
N MET A 44 -45.67 -26.35 6.06
CA MET A 44 -46.60 -25.27 5.68
C MET A 44 -45.85 -24.01 5.25
N ARG A 45 -44.80 -23.63 6.01
CA ARG A 45 -43.94 -22.48 5.70
C ARG A 45 -43.25 -22.57 4.33
N LYS A 46 -42.72 -23.74 3.96
CA LYS A 46 -42.05 -23.95 2.65
C LYS A 46 -43.04 -23.90 1.50
N GLU A 47 -44.22 -24.50 1.69
CA GLU A 47 -45.32 -24.49 0.72
C GLU A 47 -46.10 -23.15 0.71
N ARG A 48 -45.66 -22.15 1.51
CA ARG A 48 -46.29 -20.83 1.68
C ARG A 48 -47.75 -20.89 2.17
N GLN A 49 -48.13 -21.99 2.82
CA GLN A 49 -49.46 -22.22 3.38
C GLN A 49 -49.56 -21.61 4.78
N LEU A 50 -50.71 -20.98 5.08
CA LEU A 50 -51.07 -20.42 6.40
C LEU A 50 -50.09 -19.38 6.99
N CYS A 51 -49.10 -18.93 6.22
CA CYS A 51 -48.13 -17.91 6.63
C CYS A 51 -48.77 -16.52 6.67
N ASP A 52 -48.87 -15.95 7.87
CA ASP A 52 -49.51 -14.64 8.11
C ASP A 52 -48.52 -13.47 8.11
N VAL A 53 -47.21 -13.74 7.95
CA VAL A 53 -46.17 -12.71 7.77
C VAL A 53 -45.14 -13.10 6.71
N ILE A 54 -44.68 -12.09 5.98
CA ILE A 54 -43.53 -12.14 5.06
C ILE A 54 -42.47 -11.18 5.59
N LEU A 55 -41.28 -11.70 5.85
CA LEU A 55 -40.11 -10.88 6.18
C LEU A 55 -39.29 -10.66 4.91
N THR A 56 -39.05 -9.41 4.52
CA THR A 56 -38.25 -9.05 3.35
C THR A 56 -36.85 -8.60 3.76
N VAL A 57 -35.82 -9.24 3.22
CA VAL A 57 -34.41 -9.01 3.60
C VAL A 57 -33.53 -9.10 2.36
N GLN A 58 -32.76 -8.05 2.04
CA GLN A 58 -31.88 -8.00 0.85
C GLN A 58 -32.60 -8.47 -0.45
N GLY A 59 -33.84 -8.03 -0.67
CA GLY A 59 -34.67 -8.41 -1.83
C GLY A 59 -35.28 -9.83 -1.78
N HIS A 60 -35.04 -10.60 -0.72
CA HIS A 60 -35.57 -11.96 -0.55
C HIS A 60 -36.80 -12.00 0.38
N GLU A 61 -37.81 -12.78 0.01
CA GLU A 61 -39.01 -13.02 0.82
C GLU A 61 -38.90 -14.28 1.70
N LEU A 62 -39.11 -14.12 3.00
CA LEU A 62 -39.13 -15.20 3.98
C LEU A 62 -40.52 -15.30 4.63
N PHE A 63 -41.30 -16.27 4.17
CA PHE A 63 -42.62 -16.61 4.70
C PHE A 63 -42.48 -17.23 6.11
N ALA A 64 -43.35 -16.82 7.04
CA ALA A 64 -43.41 -17.32 8.41
C ALA A 64 -44.80 -17.13 9.06
N HIS A 65 -44.92 -17.61 10.31
CA HIS A 65 -46.07 -17.46 11.19
C HIS A 65 -45.67 -16.56 12.37
N ARG A 66 -46.41 -15.46 12.61
CA ARG A 66 -46.09 -14.44 13.62
C ARG A 66 -45.95 -15.03 15.01
N ALA A 67 -46.95 -15.80 15.46
CA ALA A 67 -46.99 -16.38 16.79
C ALA A 67 -45.72 -17.21 17.12
N LEU A 68 -45.23 -18.02 16.18
CA LEU A 68 -44.06 -18.88 16.44
C LEU A 68 -42.76 -18.08 16.53
N LEU A 69 -42.60 -17.03 15.71
CA LEU A 69 -41.47 -16.11 15.81
C LEU A 69 -41.48 -15.36 17.14
N SER A 70 -42.65 -14.82 17.54
CA SER A 70 -42.83 -14.12 18.82
C SER A 70 -42.53 -14.98 20.04
N CYS A 71 -42.83 -16.29 20.01
CA CYS A 71 -42.48 -17.20 21.11
C CYS A 71 -40.97 -17.38 21.33
N HIS A 72 -40.13 -17.04 20.34
CA HIS A 72 -38.68 -17.28 20.38
C HIS A 72 -37.84 -15.99 20.27
N SER A 73 -38.48 -14.83 20.13
CA SER A 73 -37.83 -13.54 19.88
C SER A 73 -38.68 -12.42 20.48
N ASN A 74 -38.14 -11.75 21.50
CA ASN A 74 -38.79 -10.57 22.08
C ASN A 74 -38.90 -9.42 21.06
N TYR A 75 -37.96 -9.33 20.11
CA TYR A 75 -38.03 -8.38 18.99
C TYR A 75 -39.28 -8.62 18.12
N PHE A 76 -39.52 -9.86 17.67
CA PHE A 76 -40.71 -10.17 16.87
C PHE A 76 -42.02 -10.03 17.67
N PHE A 77 -42.01 -10.35 18.96
CA PHE A 77 -43.15 -10.11 19.85
C PHE A 77 -43.53 -8.63 19.93
N GLU A 78 -42.55 -7.74 20.13
CA GLU A 78 -42.78 -6.28 20.15
C GLU A 78 -43.18 -5.74 18.77
N LEU A 79 -42.50 -6.17 17.70
CA LEU A 79 -42.76 -5.72 16.32
C LEU A 79 -44.20 -6.01 15.90
N PHE A 80 -44.68 -7.24 16.08
CA PHE A 80 -46.02 -7.63 15.63
C PHE A 80 -47.12 -7.09 16.53
N ARG A 81 -46.87 -6.90 17.84
CA ARG A 81 -47.84 -6.35 18.79
C ARG A 81 -48.14 -4.87 18.53
N ASN A 82 -47.16 -4.10 18.08
CA ASN A 82 -47.36 -2.68 17.81
C ASN A 82 -48.27 -2.43 16.58
N ASP A 83 -48.26 -3.37 15.63
CA ASP A 83 -48.98 -3.27 14.35
C ASP A 83 -50.47 -3.67 14.45
N GLU A 84 -50.87 -4.38 15.52
CA GLU A 84 -52.30 -4.70 15.78
C GLU A 84 -53.16 -3.45 16.07
N ASN A 85 -52.55 -2.28 16.23
CA ASN A 85 -53.25 -1.00 16.40
C ASN A 85 -53.56 -0.29 15.06
N ASP A 86 -52.97 -0.71 13.92
CA ASP A 86 -53.34 -0.16 12.61
C ASP A 86 -54.50 -0.96 12.00
N THR A 87 -55.60 -0.28 11.67
CA THR A 87 -56.85 -0.92 11.22
C THR A 87 -56.91 -1.13 9.70
N SER A 88 -55.75 -1.14 9.03
CA SER A 88 -55.66 -1.34 7.58
C SER A 88 -55.83 -2.83 7.19
N THR A 89 -56.83 -3.12 6.36
CA THR A 89 -57.31 -4.49 6.03
C THR A 89 -56.42 -5.26 5.05
N LYS A 90 -55.13 -5.37 5.34
CA LYS A 90 -54.18 -6.17 4.53
C LYS A 90 -54.27 -7.66 4.89
N LYS A 91 -54.49 -8.50 3.87
CA LYS A 91 -54.59 -9.96 4.00
C LYS A 91 -53.27 -10.67 4.35
N GLN A 92 -52.14 -9.98 4.22
CA GLN A 92 -50.80 -10.51 4.48
C GLN A 92 -49.88 -9.35 4.86
N ILE A 93 -49.11 -9.51 5.93
CA ILE A 93 -48.29 -8.45 6.52
C ILE A 93 -46.83 -8.61 6.07
N TYR A 94 -46.20 -7.49 5.69
CA TYR A 94 -44.84 -7.43 5.17
C TYR A 94 -43.98 -6.59 6.11
N TYR A 95 -42.86 -7.12 6.59
CA TYR A 95 -41.86 -6.35 7.33
C TYR A 95 -40.52 -6.37 6.61
N GLN A 96 -39.97 -5.18 6.36
CA GLN A 96 -38.63 -5.01 5.86
C GLN A 96 -37.61 -5.14 7.00
N MET A 97 -36.81 -6.20 6.95
CA MET A 97 -35.77 -6.51 7.92
C MET A 97 -34.46 -5.86 7.47
N ASN A 98 -34.26 -4.61 7.91
CA ASN A 98 -33.03 -3.87 7.67
C ASN A 98 -31.87 -4.39 8.54
N ASN A 99 -30.64 -4.23 8.06
CA ASN A 99 -29.38 -4.51 8.79
C ASN A 99 -29.17 -5.98 9.21
N LEU A 100 -29.88 -6.91 8.55
CA LEU A 100 -29.73 -8.36 8.70
C LEU A 100 -29.32 -9.00 7.36
N GLU A 101 -28.46 -10.01 7.40
CA GLU A 101 -28.20 -10.86 6.24
C GLU A 101 -29.33 -11.87 6.03
N HIS A 102 -29.73 -12.07 4.77
CA HIS A 102 -30.74 -13.05 4.37
C HIS A 102 -30.40 -14.47 4.88
N THR A 103 -29.15 -14.90 4.74
CA THR A 103 -28.70 -16.24 5.19
C THR A 103 -28.83 -16.41 6.70
N ALA A 104 -28.44 -15.40 7.48
CA ALA A 104 -28.51 -15.45 8.94
C ALA A 104 -29.97 -15.50 9.43
N LEU A 105 -30.82 -14.59 8.93
CA LEU A 105 -32.25 -14.57 9.28
C LEU A 105 -32.95 -15.87 8.87
N LYS A 106 -32.67 -16.40 7.67
CA LYS A 106 -33.23 -17.67 7.19
C LYS A 106 -32.86 -18.86 8.07
N LEU A 107 -31.61 -18.92 8.57
CA LEU A 107 -31.16 -19.99 9.47
C LEU A 107 -31.76 -19.86 10.88
N ILE A 108 -31.89 -18.63 11.39
CA ILE A 108 -32.60 -18.36 12.66
C ILE A 108 -34.07 -18.74 12.56
N ILE A 109 -34.76 -18.41 11.47
CA ILE A 109 -36.14 -18.89 11.24
C ILE A 109 -36.14 -20.42 11.14
N GLN A 110 -35.20 -21.04 10.44
CA GLN A 110 -35.12 -22.50 10.40
C GLN A 110 -34.93 -23.13 11.80
N PHE A 111 -34.17 -22.50 12.69
CA PHE A 111 -34.03 -22.93 14.09
C PHE A 111 -35.37 -22.92 14.82
N ILE A 112 -36.09 -21.79 14.75
CA ILE A 112 -37.40 -21.60 15.41
C ILE A 112 -38.41 -22.69 15.02
N TYR A 113 -38.30 -23.23 13.80
CA TYR A 113 -39.17 -24.29 13.28
C TYR A 113 -38.63 -25.73 13.46
N ARG A 114 -37.40 -25.91 13.94
CA ARG A 114 -36.75 -27.24 14.05
C ARG A 114 -36.07 -27.54 15.39
N GLY A 115 -35.93 -26.54 16.26
CA GLY A 115 -35.14 -26.61 17.50
C GLY A 115 -33.63 -26.88 17.27
N SER A 116 -33.15 -26.85 16.03
CA SER A 116 -31.78 -27.22 15.68
C SER A 116 -31.36 -26.74 14.29
N PHE A 117 -30.07 -26.42 14.15
CA PHE A 117 -29.34 -26.30 12.89
C PHE A 117 -27.90 -26.81 13.07
N ILE A 118 -27.15 -26.87 11.98
CA ILE A 118 -25.69 -27.04 12.00
C ILE A 118 -25.11 -25.80 11.32
N LEU A 119 -24.12 -25.15 11.94
CA LEU A 119 -23.43 -23.99 11.38
C LEU A 119 -22.00 -24.38 10.98
N THR A 120 -21.52 -23.81 9.88
CA THR A 120 -20.09 -23.68 9.60
C THR A 120 -19.52 -22.51 10.41
N ALA A 121 -18.21 -22.54 10.72
CA ALA A 121 -17.56 -21.52 11.55
C ALA A 121 -17.76 -20.09 11.02
N GLU A 122 -17.73 -19.92 9.69
CA GLU A 122 -17.97 -18.64 8.98
C GLU A 122 -19.34 -18.00 9.27
N LEU A 123 -20.35 -18.82 9.61
CA LEU A 123 -21.72 -18.35 9.87
C LEU A 123 -21.93 -17.97 11.33
N VAL A 124 -21.07 -18.42 12.26
CA VAL A 124 -21.27 -18.18 13.70
C VAL A 124 -21.25 -16.68 14.05
N PRO A 125 -20.31 -15.84 13.56
CA PRO A 125 -20.36 -14.39 13.79
C PRO A 125 -21.65 -13.72 13.29
N LYS A 126 -22.15 -14.17 12.13
CA LYS A 126 -23.36 -13.63 11.49
C LYS A 126 -24.61 -13.99 12.27
N ILE A 127 -24.69 -15.23 12.75
CA ILE A 127 -25.78 -15.72 13.61
C ILE A 127 -25.69 -15.10 15.01
N TYR A 128 -24.50 -14.85 15.55
CA TYR A 128 -24.28 -14.14 16.82
C TYR A 128 -24.89 -12.73 16.76
N LEU A 129 -24.52 -11.90 15.79
CA LEU A 129 -25.08 -10.56 15.62
C LEU A 129 -26.60 -10.57 15.35
N ALA A 130 -27.06 -11.44 14.45
CA ALA A 130 -28.48 -11.53 14.11
C ALA A 130 -29.33 -12.02 15.30
N SER A 131 -28.84 -12.96 16.11
CA SER A 131 -29.53 -13.42 17.32
C SER A 131 -29.55 -12.37 18.43
N TYR A 132 -28.50 -11.54 18.56
CA TYR A 132 -28.50 -10.37 19.44
C TYR A 132 -29.57 -9.35 19.01
N GLN A 133 -29.56 -8.92 17.74
CA GLN A 133 -30.54 -7.96 17.21
C GLN A 133 -31.99 -8.45 17.34
N LEU A 134 -32.23 -9.73 17.06
CA LEU A 134 -33.54 -10.37 17.20
C LEU A 134 -33.88 -10.78 18.64
N ARG A 135 -33.00 -10.49 19.62
CA ARG A 135 -33.15 -10.82 21.04
C ARG A 135 -33.47 -12.30 21.30
N ILE A 136 -32.68 -13.21 20.70
CA ILE A 136 -32.80 -14.67 20.81
C ILE A 136 -31.64 -15.22 21.65
N GLU A 137 -31.80 -15.10 22.96
CA GLU A 137 -30.78 -15.34 23.99
C GLU A 137 -30.11 -16.73 23.91
N THR A 138 -30.87 -17.77 23.55
CA THR A 138 -30.38 -19.16 23.48
C THR A 138 -29.38 -19.37 22.35
N ILE A 139 -29.63 -18.80 21.17
CA ILE A 139 -28.71 -18.84 20.03
C ILE A 139 -27.51 -17.94 20.31
N PHE A 140 -27.77 -16.74 20.85
CA PHE A 140 -26.76 -15.74 21.16
C PHE A 140 -25.68 -16.29 22.10
N LYS A 141 -26.08 -16.88 23.24
CA LYS A 141 -25.15 -17.50 24.20
C LYS A 141 -24.41 -18.71 23.63
N ALA A 142 -25.08 -19.57 22.84
CA ALA A 142 -24.41 -20.70 22.19
C ALA A 142 -23.30 -20.24 21.23
N CYS A 143 -23.54 -19.16 20.48
CA CYS A 143 -22.53 -18.57 19.60
C CYS A 143 -21.41 -17.86 20.40
N SER A 144 -21.74 -17.16 21.49
CA SER A 144 -20.76 -16.50 22.36
C SER A 144 -19.78 -17.50 22.99
N ASN A 145 -20.29 -18.64 23.48
CA ASN A 145 -19.47 -19.73 24.02
C ASN A 145 -18.55 -20.32 22.95
N TYR A 146 -19.07 -20.60 21.74
CA TYR A 146 -18.25 -21.10 20.64
C TYR A 146 -17.13 -20.12 20.27
N LEU A 147 -17.45 -18.82 20.13
CA LEU A 147 -16.45 -17.79 19.84
C LEU A 147 -15.39 -17.67 20.96
N SER A 148 -15.80 -17.83 22.22
CA SER A 148 -14.87 -17.88 23.36
C SER A 148 -13.90 -19.06 23.28
N GLU A 149 -14.39 -20.25 22.89
CA GLU A 149 -13.58 -21.47 22.74
C GLU A 149 -12.65 -21.45 21.51
N GLN A 150 -12.88 -20.56 20.55
CA GLN A 150 -12.06 -20.42 19.32
C GLN A 150 -11.13 -19.19 19.35
N LEU A 151 -10.94 -18.55 20.51
CA LEU A 151 -10.01 -17.43 20.67
C LEU A 151 -8.55 -17.85 20.46
N THR A 152 -7.85 -17.09 19.64
CA THR A 152 -6.42 -17.21 19.30
C THR A 152 -5.81 -15.82 19.17
N GLU A 153 -4.48 -15.74 19.21
CA GLU A 153 -3.71 -14.53 18.88
C GLU A 153 -4.09 -13.93 17.52
N HIS A 154 -4.54 -14.74 16.56
CA HIS A 154 -4.84 -14.32 15.18
C HIS A 154 -6.27 -13.78 14.96
N ASN A 155 -7.20 -13.96 15.90
CA ASN A 155 -8.60 -13.54 15.76
C ASN A 155 -9.17 -12.77 16.96
N CYS A 156 -8.36 -12.55 18.00
CA CYS A 156 -8.82 -11.92 19.24
C CYS A 156 -9.17 -10.44 19.09
N LEU A 157 -8.61 -9.71 18.11
CA LEU A 157 -8.97 -8.31 17.85
C LEU A 157 -10.35 -8.25 17.17
N SER A 158 -10.58 -9.05 16.13
CA SER A 158 -11.90 -9.13 15.47
C SER A 158 -12.99 -9.68 16.39
N ILE A 159 -12.74 -10.74 17.17
CA ILE A 159 -13.72 -11.26 18.13
C ILE A 159 -14.03 -10.22 19.22
N ARG A 160 -13.03 -9.45 19.69
CA ARG A 160 -13.24 -8.37 20.66
C ARG A 160 -14.10 -7.24 20.10
N LEU A 161 -13.91 -6.87 18.83
CA LEU A 161 -14.74 -5.87 18.14
C LEU A 161 -16.17 -6.36 17.91
N LEU A 162 -16.33 -7.66 17.64
CA LEU A 162 -17.63 -8.31 17.44
C LEU A 162 -18.45 -8.45 18.73
N ALA A 163 -17.79 -8.61 19.89
CA ALA A 163 -18.43 -9.01 21.14
C ALA A 163 -19.49 -8.01 21.64
N MET A 164 -20.75 -8.44 21.61
CA MET A 164 -21.93 -7.70 22.10
C MET A 164 -22.15 -7.90 23.60
N ASP A 165 -21.80 -9.06 24.14
CA ASP A 165 -21.80 -9.34 25.59
C ASP A 165 -20.44 -9.03 26.25
N ASP A 166 -20.46 -8.78 27.55
CA ASP A 166 -19.25 -8.43 28.33
C ASP A 166 -18.32 -9.63 28.53
N GLU A 167 -18.84 -10.86 28.62
CA GLU A 167 -18.04 -12.05 28.93
C GLU A 167 -17.06 -12.41 27.79
N LEU A 168 -17.57 -12.49 26.55
CA LEU A 168 -16.74 -12.69 25.35
C LEU A 168 -15.78 -11.51 25.15
N ARG A 169 -16.24 -10.29 25.44
CA ARG A 169 -15.45 -9.07 25.31
C ARG A 169 -14.27 -9.02 26.28
N GLU A 170 -14.45 -9.52 27.50
CA GLU A 170 -13.39 -9.65 28.52
C GLU A 170 -12.41 -10.78 28.16
N LYS A 171 -12.89 -11.98 27.81
CA LYS A 171 -12.03 -13.10 27.36
C LYS A 171 -11.15 -12.73 26.16
N ALA A 172 -11.73 -12.03 25.18
CA ALA A 172 -10.96 -11.55 24.03
C ALA A 172 -9.94 -10.46 24.42
N THR A 173 -10.23 -9.64 25.44
CA THR A 173 -9.27 -8.66 26.00
C THR A 173 -8.10 -9.35 26.68
N GLU A 174 -8.37 -10.36 27.51
CA GLU A 174 -7.36 -11.16 28.20
C GLU A 174 -6.45 -11.90 27.19
N CYS A 175 -7.04 -12.43 26.11
CA CYS A 175 -6.31 -13.06 25.01
C CYS A 175 -5.32 -12.08 24.34
N ILE A 176 -5.76 -10.83 24.06
CA ILE A 176 -4.89 -9.77 23.51
C ILE A 176 -3.76 -9.40 24.49
N GLN A 177 -4.08 -9.27 25.77
CA GLN A 177 -3.11 -8.87 26.80
C GLN A 177 -2.05 -9.95 27.05
N THR A 178 -2.44 -11.23 27.02
CA THR A 178 -1.54 -12.37 27.31
C THR A 178 -0.65 -12.69 26.11
N ASN A 179 -1.17 -12.55 24.89
CA ASN A 179 -0.46 -12.91 23.66
C ASN A 179 0.07 -11.69 22.88
N PHE A 180 0.21 -10.53 23.53
CA PHE A 180 0.38 -9.23 22.87
C PHE A 180 1.48 -9.21 21.78
N THR A 181 2.66 -9.80 22.05
CA THR A 181 3.76 -9.88 21.07
C THR A 181 3.35 -10.61 19.80
N ALA A 182 2.64 -11.74 19.91
CA ALA A 182 2.13 -12.45 18.75
C ALA A 182 1.03 -11.64 18.05
N VAL A 183 0.16 -10.97 18.81
CA VAL A 183 -0.87 -10.06 18.26
C VAL A 183 -0.26 -8.95 17.40
N LEU A 184 0.88 -8.37 17.81
CA LEU A 184 1.60 -7.35 17.01
C LEU A 184 2.06 -7.88 15.64
N GLU A 185 2.33 -9.18 15.50
CA GLU A 185 2.72 -9.80 14.24
C GLU A 185 1.50 -10.14 13.34
N THR A 186 0.28 -10.07 13.89
CA THR A 186 -0.94 -10.43 13.14
C THR A 186 -1.36 -9.37 12.15
N ARG A 187 -2.07 -9.82 11.11
CA ARG A 187 -2.66 -8.90 10.14
C ARG A 187 -3.77 -8.02 10.75
N GLU A 188 -4.58 -8.56 11.67
CA GLU A 188 -5.64 -7.78 12.34
C GLU A 188 -5.06 -6.52 13.01
N PHE A 189 -3.90 -6.65 13.68
CA PHE A 189 -3.18 -5.52 14.26
C PHE A 189 -2.67 -4.53 13.19
N HIS A 190 -2.04 -5.03 12.12
CA HIS A 190 -1.51 -4.20 11.03
C HIS A 190 -2.60 -3.47 10.23
N THR A 191 -3.86 -3.90 10.31
CA THR A 191 -5.02 -3.19 9.72
C THR A 191 -5.65 -2.14 10.64
N LEU A 192 -5.25 -2.06 11.92
CA LEU A 192 -5.73 -1.00 12.81
C LEU A 192 -5.15 0.34 12.37
N ALA A 193 -6.01 1.36 12.25
CA ALA A 193 -5.57 2.74 12.05
C ALA A 193 -4.56 3.13 13.16
N THR A 194 -3.45 3.75 12.78
CA THR A 194 -2.35 4.06 13.70
C THR A 194 -2.22 5.56 13.92
N ILE A 195 -2.35 6.00 15.17
CA ILE A 195 -1.94 7.36 15.57
C ILE A 195 -0.44 7.31 15.87
N LYS A 196 0.35 8.15 15.21
CA LYS A 196 1.81 8.21 15.34
C LYS A 196 2.21 9.49 16.08
N LEU A 197 2.91 9.32 17.19
CA LEU A 197 3.23 10.40 18.12
C LEU A 197 4.73 10.42 18.41
N GLU A 198 5.31 11.61 18.46
CA GLU A 198 6.67 11.83 18.94
C GLU A 198 6.62 12.85 20.08
N LEU A 199 7.24 12.52 21.22
CA LEU A 199 7.26 13.34 22.43
C LEU A 199 8.60 14.03 22.58
N VAL A 200 8.59 15.37 22.55
CA VAL A 200 9.79 16.20 22.69
C VAL A 200 10.11 16.44 24.17
N ASP A 201 11.38 16.23 24.52
CA ASP A 201 12.00 16.48 25.84
C ASP A 201 11.35 15.72 27.01
N SER A 202 11.05 14.42 26.80
CA SER A 202 10.29 13.60 27.75
C SER A 202 11.15 12.86 28.80
N THR A 203 12.32 13.40 29.18
CA THR A 203 13.40 12.70 29.92
C THR A 203 13.04 12.14 31.32
N ALA A 204 11.82 12.38 31.82
CA ALA A 204 11.39 11.98 33.16
C ALA A 204 10.04 11.20 33.24
N LEU A 205 9.35 10.91 32.13
CA LEU A 205 8.03 10.26 32.16
C LEU A 205 8.10 8.72 32.19
N LYS A 206 7.28 8.10 33.05
CA LYS A 206 7.12 6.63 33.11
C LYS A 206 6.12 6.15 32.04
N PRO A 207 6.35 5.00 31.37
CA PRO A 207 5.57 4.55 30.20
C PRO A 207 4.05 4.60 30.38
N LYS A 208 3.54 4.11 31.52
CA LYS A 208 2.09 4.07 31.79
C LYS A 208 1.48 5.47 31.90
N ILE A 209 2.20 6.41 32.54
CA ILE A 209 1.79 7.82 32.65
C ILE A 209 1.81 8.47 31.26
N THR A 210 2.82 8.18 30.44
CA THR A 210 2.91 8.64 29.05
C THR A 210 1.69 8.25 28.23
N CYS A 211 1.23 6.99 28.34
CA CYS A 211 0.06 6.50 27.61
C CYS A 211 -1.26 7.13 28.07
N ASP A 212 -1.46 7.28 29.39
CA ASP A 212 -2.66 7.93 29.92
C ASP A 212 -2.74 9.40 29.47
N LEU A 213 -1.59 10.11 29.44
CA LEU A 213 -1.50 11.49 28.92
C LEU A 213 -1.78 11.57 27.41
N VAL A 214 -1.26 10.61 26.63
CA VAL A 214 -1.51 10.51 25.18
C VAL A 214 -2.98 10.27 24.88
N ILE A 215 -3.62 9.35 25.62
CA ILE A 215 -5.04 9.05 25.44
C ILE A 215 -5.90 10.27 25.79
N ASN A 216 -5.62 10.96 26.89
CA ASN A 216 -6.31 12.20 27.25
C ASN A 216 -6.14 13.27 26.17
N TRP A 217 -4.93 13.45 25.61
CA TRP A 217 -4.70 14.40 24.52
C TRP A 217 -5.51 14.02 23.26
N ILE A 218 -5.56 12.75 22.87
CA ILE A 218 -6.37 12.30 21.72
C ILE A 218 -7.85 12.63 21.96
N VAL A 219 -8.38 12.35 23.16
CA VAL A 219 -9.78 12.69 23.52
C VAL A 219 -10.01 14.20 23.42
N GLU A 220 -9.12 15.02 24.02
CA GLU A 220 -9.23 16.48 23.97
C GLU A 220 -9.22 17.03 22.52
N GLN A 221 -8.41 16.48 21.60
CA GLN A 221 -8.43 16.92 20.19
C GLN A 221 -9.74 16.56 19.48
N LEU A 222 -10.29 15.37 19.77
CA LEU A 222 -11.58 14.89 19.25
C LEU A 222 -12.79 15.61 19.87
N GLU A 223 -12.60 16.41 20.92
CA GLU A 223 -13.62 17.26 21.54
C GLU A 223 -13.49 18.73 21.12
N LYS A 224 -12.27 19.25 20.95
CA LYS A 224 -12.01 20.68 20.68
C LYS A 224 -12.25 21.11 19.24
N ASN A 225 -11.93 20.25 18.26
CA ASN A 225 -11.89 20.63 16.85
C ASN A 225 -13.06 20.09 16.00
N ASP A 226 -13.95 19.28 16.59
CA ASP A 226 -14.91 18.41 15.88
C ASP A 226 -14.23 17.48 14.83
N SER A 227 -12.91 17.26 14.99
CA SER A 227 -12.09 16.43 14.10
C SER A 227 -12.51 14.97 14.13
N ASN A 228 -12.59 14.35 12.96
CA ASN A 228 -12.75 12.91 12.83
C ASN A 228 -11.44 12.19 13.20
N LEU A 229 -11.54 11.03 13.84
CA LEU A 229 -10.40 10.16 14.21
C LEU A 229 -9.44 9.87 13.04
N GLN A 230 -9.96 9.85 11.81
CA GLN A 230 -9.17 9.66 10.58
C GLN A 230 -8.10 10.75 10.40
N GLU A 231 -8.42 12.01 10.71
CA GLU A 231 -7.48 13.13 10.62
C GLU A 231 -6.28 12.93 11.57
N LEU A 232 -6.50 12.37 12.77
CA LEU A 232 -5.40 12.06 13.71
C LEU A 232 -4.54 10.85 13.29
N CYS A 233 -5.02 10.01 12.38
CA CYS A 233 -4.26 8.87 11.86
C CYS A 233 -3.47 9.21 10.59
N GLU A 234 -3.84 10.28 9.86
CA GLU A 234 -3.13 10.75 8.67
C GLU A 234 -1.76 11.35 8.97
N TYR A 235 -1.57 11.90 10.18
CA TYR A 235 -0.38 12.68 10.54
C TYR A 235 0.46 12.01 11.62
N MET A 236 1.76 12.28 11.57
CA MET A 236 2.59 12.19 12.78
C MET A 236 2.34 13.47 13.58
N HIS A 237 2.07 13.36 14.89
CA HIS A 237 1.92 14.51 15.77
C HIS A 237 3.12 14.61 16.71
N LEU A 238 3.83 15.74 16.60
CA LEU A 238 4.90 16.10 17.50
C LEU A 238 4.27 16.82 18.70
N LEU A 239 4.42 16.25 19.90
CA LEU A 239 3.83 16.77 21.14
C LEU A 239 4.92 17.12 22.15
N TYR A 240 4.61 18.06 23.04
CA TYR A 240 5.46 18.40 24.18
C TYR A 240 4.66 18.35 25.48
N LEU A 241 5.35 18.14 26.61
CA LEU A 241 4.75 18.18 27.93
C LEU A 241 4.75 19.62 28.48
N SER A 242 3.58 20.15 28.80
CA SER A 242 3.44 21.39 29.57
C SER A 242 2.75 21.10 30.89
N GLY A 243 3.53 21.08 31.98
CA GLY A 243 3.04 20.74 33.32
C GLY A 243 2.59 19.28 33.45
N LYS A 244 1.28 19.03 33.31
CA LYS A 244 0.65 17.70 33.42
C LYS A 244 -0.22 17.33 32.21
N THR A 245 -0.12 18.09 31.11
CA THR A 245 -0.88 17.84 29.88
C THR A 245 0.07 17.87 28.68
N LEU A 246 -0.24 17.06 27.67
CA LEU A 246 0.44 17.11 26.37
C LEU A 246 -0.21 18.18 25.51
N HIS A 247 0.59 18.83 24.67
CA HIS A 247 0.15 19.88 23.75
C HIS A 247 0.78 19.64 22.39
N ASP A 248 0.08 19.99 21.31
CA ASP A 248 0.59 19.84 19.94
C ASP A 248 1.65 20.93 19.69
N CYS A 249 2.84 20.56 19.21
CA CYS A 249 3.91 21.51 18.91
C CYS A 249 3.50 22.53 17.82
N ALA A 250 2.45 22.25 17.04
CA ALA A 250 1.88 23.17 16.06
C ALA A 250 1.24 24.42 16.70
N ASP A 251 0.83 24.35 17.96
CA ASP A 251 0.17 25.44 18.68
C ASP A 251 1.10 26.08 19.75
N MET A 252 2.41 25.82 19.68
CA MET A 252 3.42 26.51 20.51
C MET A 252 3.58 27.97 20.07
N ASP A 253 3.32 28.91 20.97
CA ASP A 253 3.64 30.33 20.78
C ASP A 253 5.15 30.54 20.54
N ASP A 254 5.51 31.33 19.52
CA ASP A 254 6.87 31.79 19.13
C ASP A 254 7.76 32.35 20.26
N LYS A 255 7.23 32.51 21.48
CA LYS A 255 7.80 33.29 22.57
C LYS A 255 8.45 32.47 23.68
N ASN A 256 8.41 31.13 23.66
CA ASN A 256 9.01 30.31 24.71
C ASN A 256 9.82 29.11 24.20
N ILE A 257 11.13 29.16 24.50
CA ILE A 257 12.12 28.05 24.49
C ILE A 257 12.57 27.61 23.08
N HIS A 258 13.83 27.19 22.94
CA HIS A 258 14.47 26.80 21.68
C HIS A 258 13.68 25.68 20.95
N PHE A 259 12.94 26.07 19.91
CA PHE A 259 12.43 25.11 18.93
C PHE A 259 13.59 24.59 18.06
N SER A 260 13.85 23.28 18.13
CA SER A 260 14.69 22.59 17.16
C SER A 260 14.01 22.58 15.79
N ASP A 261 14.79 22.46 14.71
CA ASP A 261 14.33 22.49 13.31
C ASP A 261 13.04 21.66 13.08
N ILE A 262 12.96 20.48 13.70
CA ILE A 262 11.83 19.55 13.60
C ILE A 262 10.48 20.14 14.04
N ILE A 263 10.47 21.05 15.04
CA ILE A 263 9.23 21.71 15.49
C ILE A 263 8.77 22.75 14.47
N LYS A 264 9.69 23.52 13.87
CA LYS A 264 9.36 24.55 12.88
C LYS A 264 8.97 23.96 11.54
N ASP A 265 9.62 22.89 11.12
CA ASP A 265 9.22 22.10 9.94
C ASP A 265 7.80 21.56 10.13
N TYR A 266 7.48 21.03 11.31
CA TYR A 266 6.17 20.50 11.66
C TYR A 266 5.08 21.59 11.77
N GLN A 267 5.37 22.75 12.36
CA GLN A 267 4.50 23.93 12.37
C GLN A 267 4.20 24.41 10.94
N SER A 268 5.24 24.54 10.11
CA SER A 268 5.13 24.97 8.71
C SER A 268 4.32 23.99 7.86
N TYR A 269 4.49 22.68 8.09
CA TYR A 269 3.70 21.62 7.48
C TYR A 269 2.20 21.75 7.82
N LYS A 270 1.84 21.94 9.09
CA LYS A 270 0.43 22.11 9.49
C LYS A 270 -0.17 23.45 9.02
N LEU A 271 0.59 24.55 9.05
CA LEU A 271 0.14 25.86 8.53
C LEU A 271 -0.20 25.83 7.04
N THR A 272 0.65 25.18 6.24
CA THR A 272 0.45 25.04 4.78
C THR A 272 -0.84 24.26 4.49
N LYS A 273 -1.14 23.20 5.25
CA LYS A 273 -2.42 22.47 5.12
C LYS A 273 -3.64 23.27 5.61
N ARG A 274 -3.56 24.01 6.73
CA ARG A 274 -4.64 24.92 7.19
C ARG A 274 -5.00 25.98 6.13
N THR A 275 -4.04 26.38 5.29
CA THR A 275 -4.28 27.32 4.17
C THR A 275 -4.87 26.64 2.92
N LEU A 276 -4.57 25.36 2.70
CA LEU A 276 -5.15 24.59 1.58
C LEU A 276 -6.61 24.19 1.83
N SER A 277 -6.98 23.80 3.06
CA SER A 277 -8.37 23.46 3.39
C SER A 277 -9.32 24.67 3.36
N THR A 278 -8.79 25.88 3.61
CA THR A 278 -9.53 27.14 3.51
C THR A 278 -9.62 27.69 2.08
N ALA A 279 -8.82 27.21 1.14
CA ALA A 279 -8.93 27.56 -0.28
C ALA A 279 -10.03 26.78 -1.02
N SER A 280 -10.45 25.62 -0.51
CA SER A 280 -11.52 24.78 -1.09
C SER A 280 -12.95 25.24 -0.80
N SER A 281 -13.17 26.30 -0.02
CA SER A 281 -14.51 26.72 0.47
C SER A 281 -15.18 27.82 -0.37
N SER A 282 -15.15 27.72 -1.71
CA SER A 282 -15.88 28.65 -2.58
C SER A 282 -16.48 28.05 -3.87
N ASN A 283 -17.24 26.96 -3.74
CA ASN A 283 -18.51 26.75 -4.45
C ASN A 283 -19.17 25.42 -4.05
N SER A 284 -20.01 25.47 -3.01
CA SER A 284 -20.93 24.38 -2.67
C SER A 284 -22.30 24.94 -2.27
N GLN A 285 -23.24 24.94 -3.21
CA GLN A 285 -24.66 25.01 -2.89
C GLN A 285 -25.29 23.64 -3.07
N THR A 286 -25.56 23.01 -1.92
CA THR A 286 -26.58 21.96 -1.73
C THR A 286 -26.50 20.73 -2.62
N GLU A 287 -25.47 19.91 -2.42
CA GLU A 287 -25.68 18.46 -2.33
C GLU A 287 -25.46 18.07 -0.86
N ASN A 288 -26.51 17.55 -0.21
CA ASN A 288 -26.44 17.14 1.19
C ASN A 288 -25.40 16.03 1.33
N SER A 289 -24.44 16.21 2.23
CA SER A 289 -23.25 15.36 2.23
C SER A 289 -23.61 13.90 2.50
N ILE A 290 -23.11 13.00 1.64
CA ILE A 290 -23.24 11.55 1.84
C ILE A 290 -22.52 11.11 3.14
N PHE A 291 -21.71 12.00 3.75
CA PHE A 291 -21.16 11.85 5.09
C PHE A 291 -22.26 11.72 6.18
N GLU A 292 -23.37 12.45 6.08
CA GLU A 292 -24.54 12.25 6.96
C GLU A 292 -25.27 10.92 6.65
N ILE A 293 -25.26 10.48 5.40
CA ILE A 293 -25.92 9.24 4.95
C ILE A 293 -25.12 8.00 5.38
N MET A 294 -23.78 8.01 5.31
CA MET A 294 -22.92 6.94 5.83
C MET A 294 -22.88 6.92 7.36
N ASN A 295 -22.90 8.09 8.01
CA ASN A 295 -23.18 8.15 9.44
C ASN A 295 -24.55 7.53 9.75
N SER A 296 -25.60 7.73 8.94
CA SER A 296 -26.88 7.06 9.16
C SER A 296 -26.79 5.53 9.07
N GLN A 297 -25.95 4.96 8.18
CA GLN A 297 -25.86 3.50 8.04
C GLN A 297 -24.96 2.81 9.07
N LEU A 298 -23.86 3.42 9.54
CA LEU A 298 -23.17 2.90 10.74
C LEU A 298 -23.96 3.20 12.02
N ASN A 299 -24.63 4.34 12.13
CA ASN A 299 -25.54 4.61 13.26
C ASN A 299 -26.80 3.73 13.22
N ASN A 300 -27.15 3.10 12.09
CA ASN A 300 -28.20 2.09 12.01
C ASN A 300 -27.79 0.73 12.63
N LEU A 301 -26.52 0.58 13.03
CA LEU A 301 -26.07 -0.47 13.96
C LEU A 301 -25.94 0.04 15.42
N ASN A 302 -26.29 1.30 15.72
CA ASN A 302 -26.41 1.78 17.11
C ASN A 302 -27.66 1.20 17.78
N LEU A 303 -27.54 -0.03 18.28
CA LEU A 303 -28.22 -0.45 19.50
C LEU A 303 -27.48 0.03 20.77
N LEU A 304 -26.51 0.94 20.62
CA LEU A 304 -25.80 1.64 21.70
C LEU A 304 -26.34 3.05 21.95
N SER A 305 -27.67 3.21 21.95
CA SER A 305 -28.30 4.23 22.79
C SER A 305 -28.57 3.64 24.17
N ASN A 306 -27.86 4.14 25.19
CA ASN A 306 -28.07 3.87 26.63
C ASN A 306 -27.49 2.57 27.23
N SER A 307 -26.17 2.46 27.31
CA SER A 307 -25.52 2.24 28.61
C SER A 307 -24.07 2.75 28.61
N HIS A 308 -23.69 3.45 29.68
CA HIS A 308 -22.38 4.10 29.81
C HIS A 308 -21.22 3.10 29.75
N ILE A 309 -20.42 3.14 28.68
CA ILE A 309 -19.04 2.67 28.67
C ILE A 309 -18.18 3.88 28.34
N SER A 310 -17.35 4.28 29.30
CA SER A 310 -16.59 5.53 29.31
C SER A 310 -15.68 5.72 28.11
N ASP A 311 -15.49 6.98 27.72
CA ASP A 311 -14.53 7.41 26.72
C ASP A 311 -13.12 6.84 26.95
N ALA A 312 -12.48 6.53 25.82
CA ALA A 312 -11.12 6.05 25.63
C ALA A 312 -10.55 5.02 26.66
N LYS A 313 -10.48 3.75 26.24
CA LYS A 313 -9.92 2.64 27.05
C LYS A 313 -8.67 2.03 26.43
N LEU A 314 -7.55 2.09 27.14
CA LEU A 314 -6.34 1.31 26.84
C LEU A 314 -6.62 -0.19 27.00
N ILE A 315 -6.24 -1.01 26.01
CA ILE A 315 -6.29 -2.48 26.10
C ILE A 315 -4.96 -3.02 26.60
N HIS A 316 -3.86 -2.67 25.96
CA HIS A 316 -2.51 -3.07 26.35
C HIS A 316 -1.48 -2.13 25.73
N MET A 317 -0.29 -2.05 26.33
CA MET A 317 0.87 -1.36 25.78
C MET A 317 2.13 -2.16 26.12
N SER A 318 3.01 -2.35 25.15
CA SER A 318 4.38 -2.83 25.38
C SER A 318 5.41 -1.80 24.93
N GLN A 319 6.62 -1.94 25.48
CA GLN A 319 7.80 -1.24 24.99
C GLN A 319 8.36 -2.02 23.79
N SER A 320 8.50 -1.36 22.64
CA SER A 320 9.05 -1.97 21.41
C SER A 320 10.55 -1.68 21.23
N SER A 321 11.05 -0.58 21.80
CA SER A 321 12.48 -0.24 21.87
C SER A 321 12.77 0.63 23.10
N GLU A 322 14.03 0.95 23.38
CA GLU A 322 14.44 1.82 24.49
C GLU A 322 13.68 3.15 24.54
N HIS A 323 13.28 3.68 23.38
CA HIS A 323 12.57 4.96 23.24
C HIS A 323 11.26 4.86 22.44
N SER A 324 10.69 3.66 22.29
CA SER A 324 9.44 3.46 21.52
C SER A 324 8.46 2.52 22.21
N TYR A 325 7.17 2.88 22.17
CA TYR A 325 6.07 2.12 22.73
C TYR A 325 4.97 1.89 21.69
N ILE A 326 4.31 0.74 21.78
CA ILE A 326 3.17 0.39 20.95
C ILE A 326 2.01 0.02 21.87
N ALA A 327 0.85 0.62 21.65
CA ALA A 327 -0.37 0.38 22.40
C ALA A 327 -1.55 0.06 21.48
N ILE A 328 -2.53 -0.70 22.01
CA ILE A 328 -3.86 -0.88 21.42
C ILE A 328 -4.86 -0.21 22.36
N ALA A 329 -5.72 0.66 21.81
CA ALA A 329 -6.75 1.36 22.55
C ALA A 329 -8.09 1.33 21.79
N ILE A 330 -9.19 1.56 22.51
CA ILE A 330 -10.51 1.87 21.94
C ILE A 330 -10.82 3.33 22.24
N ILE A 331 -11.08 4.14 21.22
CA ILE A 331 -11.43 5.57 21.35
C ILE A 331 -12.70 5.85 20.55
N LYS A 332 -13.71 6.46 21.18
CA LYS A 332 -15.08 6.65 20.62
C LYS A 332 -15.62 5.38 19.91
N GLY A 333 -15.46 4.21 20.55
CA GLY A 333 -15.88 2.90 20.03
C GLY A 333 -14.99 2.26 18.96
N LYS A 334 -14.01 2.98 18.39
CA LYS A 334 -13.09 2.46 17.36
C LYS A 334 -11.82 1.91 18.00
N MET A 335 -11.41 0.70 17.61
CA MET A 335 -10.11 0.13 18.01
C MET A 335 -9.00 0.66 17.09
N LEU A 336 -7.87 1.05 17.67
CA LEU A 336 -6.74 1.66 16.96
C LEU A 336 -5.42 1.30 17.63
N SER A 337 -4.33 1.44 16.87
CA SER A 337 -2.97 1.33 17.38
C SER A 337 -2.41 2.74 17.67
N ILE A 338 -1.57 2.85 18.70
CA ILE A 338 -0.85 4.08 19.03
C ILE A 338 0.64 3.74 19.06
N SER A 339 1.43 4.47 18.27
CA SER A 339 2.88 4.37 18.23
C SER A 339 3.47 5.64 18.84
N ILE A 340 4.28 5.51 19.89
CA ILE A 340 4.85 6.62 20.65
C ILE A 340 6.38 6.54 20.59
N HIS A 341 7.03 7.58 20.08
CA HIS A 341 8.47 7.80 20.13
C HIS A 341 8.83 8.88 21.17
N MET A 342 10.02 8.80 21.79
CA MET A 342 10.51 9.79 22.77
C MET A 342 11.83 10.40 22.32
N SER A 343 11.92 11.74 22.33
CA SER A 343 13.05 12.52 21.83
C SER A 343 13.63 13.43 22.93
N ILE A 344 14.96 13.59 22.99
CA ILE A 344 15.69 14.22 24.10
C ILE A 344 16.00 15.70 23.79
N GLY A 345 15.75 16.63 24.72
CA GLY A 345 15.97 18.07 24.55
C GLY A 345 17.11 18.66 25.40
N SER A 346 17.54 19.89 25.06
CA SER A 346 18.45 20.72 25.86
C SER A 346 18.07 22.21 25.80
N SER A 347 18.40 23.00 26.82
CA SER A 347 17.66 24.22 27.20
C SER A 347 18.32 25.59 26.89
N SER A 348 17.49 26.64 26.86
CA SER A 348 17.75 28.01 26.33
C SER A 348 18.23 29.05 27.37
N PRO A 349 18.69 30.28 27.00
CA PRO A 349 17.75 31.42 26.85
C PRO A 349 18.11 32.66 25.96
N ASN A 350 17.06 33.35 25.46
CA ASN A 350 16.85 34.82 25.27
C ASN A 350 17.04 35.59 23.92
N THR A 351 16.02 36.41 23.62
CA THR A 351 15.78 37.38 22.51
C THR A 351 15.84 38.85 23.03
N PRO A 352 15.93 39.95 22.22
CA PRO A 352 14.89 40.45 21.26
C PRO A 352 15.49 41.19 20.00
N GLU A 353 14.82 41.97 19.13
CA GLU A 353 13.38 42.28 18.89
C GLU A 353 13.04 42.38 17.37
N LYS A 354 12.51 43.52 16.84
CA LYS A 354 12.02 43.75 15.46
C LYS A 354 12.30 45.17 14.94
N ASN A 355 12.32 45.36 13.61
CA ASN A 355 11.71 46.53 12.94
C ASN A 355 11.45 46.29 11.43
N ASN A 356 10.37 46.87 10.91
CA ASN A 356 9.92 46.78 9.51
C ASN A 356 10.36 47.99 8.67
N ILE A 357 10.45 47.84 7.34
CA ILE A 357 10.11 48.87 6.32
C ILE A 357 9.73 48.17 4.99
N SER A 358 8.89 48.84 4.20
CA SER A 358 8.12 48.33 3.05
C SER A 358 8.73 48.66 1.66
N PRO A 359 8.21 48.09 0.54
CA PRO A 359 8.92 48.00 -0.75
C PRO A 359 8.39 48.91 -1.87
N MET A 360 9.22 49.10 -2.91
CA MET A 360 8.91 49.61 -4.28
C MET A 360 10.11 49.24 -5.20
N GLU A 361 10.01 49.10 -6.51
CA GLU A 361 8.93 48.67 -7.41
C GLU A 361 9.58 48.27 -8.77
N LYS A 362 8.89 47.52 -9.64
CA LYS A 362 9.47 47.00 -10.91
C LYS A 362 9.40 48.02 -12.05
N ILE A 363 10.40 48.00 -12.95
CA ILE A 363 10.26 48.46 -14.34
C ILE A 363 10.83 47.39 -15.29
N THR A 364 10.28 47.32 -16.51
CA THR A 364 10.31 46.21 -17.48
C THR A 364 11.05 46.55 -18.79
N ALA A 365 11.05 45.60 -19.74
CA ALA A 365 11.44 45.70 -21.16
C ALA A 365 12.96 45.58 -21.46
N ASP A 366 13.41 44.98 -22.57
CA ASP A 366 12.70 44.18 -23.60
C ASP A 366 13.68 43.23 -24.33
N ASP A 367 13.15 42.23 -25.03
CA ASP A 367 13.92 41.23 -25.80
C ASP A 367 14.71 41.82 -26.99
N ASN A 368 15.85 41.19 -27.33
CA ASN A 368 16.20 40.84 -28.72
C ASN A 368 17.34 39.81 -28.78
N GLN A 369 17.09 38.67 -29.44
CA GLN A 369 18.02 37.53 -29.54
C GLN A 369 19.01 37.66 -30.71
N ALA A 370 20.22 37.12 -30.54
CA ALA A 370 21.12 36.76 -31.65
C ALA A 370 21.76 35.38 -31.40
N ASN A 371 21.59 34.45 -32.35
CA ASN A 371 22.06 33.06 -32.23
C ASN A 371 23.58 32.93 -32.42
N VAL A 372 24.25 32.17 -31.54
CA VAL A 372 25.58 31.57 -31.77
C VAL A 372 25.53 30.09 -31.40
N MET A 373 26.18 29.23 -32.20
CA MET A 373 26.15 27.76 -32.05
C MET A 373 26.89 27.30 -30.80
N SER A 374 26.31 26.33 -30.07
CA SER A 374 26.87 25.72 -28.86
C SER A 374 27.63 24.41 -29.14
N PRO A 375 28.60 24.01 -28.28
CA PRO A 375 29.29 22.72 -28.40
C PRO A 375 28.36 21.53 -28.08
N ILE A 376 28.57 20.40 -28.75
CA ILE A 376 27.83 19.16 -28.49
C ILE A 376 28.43 18.46 -27.26
N LEU A 377 27.71 18.49 -26.13
CA LEU A 377 28.02 17.69 -24.95
C LEU A 377 27.63 16.22 -25.20
N THR A 378 28.61 15.32 -25.26
CA THR A 378 28.37 13.87 -25.29
C THR A 378 28.13 13.34 -23.87
N TYR A 379 26.96 12.77 -23.64
CA TYR A 379 26.52 12.25 -22.34
C TYR A 379 26.56 10.72 -22.32
N ASP A 380 27.31 10.14 -21.39
CA ASP A 380 27.44 8.70 -21.18
C ASP A 380 26.44 8.26 -20.09
N ARG A 381 25.40 7.51 -20.49
CA ARG A 381 24.27 7.17 -19.59
C ARG A 381 24.55 6.02 -18.64
N ASP A 382 25.56 5.21 -18.93
CA ASP A 382 25.69 3.86 -18.38
C ASP A 382 26.68 3.78 -17.19
N ILE A 383 27.34 4.89 -16.86
CA ILE A 383 28.32 4.97 -15.76
C ILE A 383 27.65 5.44 -14.46
N THR A 384 27.06 4.51 -13.72
CA THR A 384 26.71 4.74 -12.30
C THR A 384 28.00 4.85 -11.48
N LEU A 385 28.14 5.94 -10.72
CA LEU A 385 29.27 6.09 -9.78
C LEU A 385 29.21 5.01 -8.69
N GLY A 386 30.37 4.52 -8.25
CA GLY A 386 30.46 3.62 -7.10
C GLY A 386 29.71 4.16 -5.88
N LEU A 387 29.25 3.26 -5.02
CA LEU A 387 28.53 3.63 -3.79
C LEU A 387 29.48 4.22 -2.75
N LEU A 388 29.04 5.30 -2.09
CA LEU A 388 29.67 5.82 -0.88
C LEU A 388 29.52 4.80 0.26
N SER A 389 30.55 4.64 1.09
CA SER A 389 30.51 3.78 2.27
C SER A 389 29.49 4.26 3.32
N THR A 390 29.22 5.57 3.35
CA THR A 390 28.14 6.15 4.17
C THR A 390 27.25 7.06 3.31
N ALA A 391 25.97 6.73 3.22
CA ALA A 391 24.98 7.58 2.55
C ALA A 391 24.92 8.96 3.21
N ARG A 392 25.06 10.03 2.42
CA ARG A 392 25.19 11.42 2.92
C ARG A 392 24.55 12.44 1.96
N CYS A 393 24.00 13.50 2.51
CA CYS A 393 23.61 14.72 1.78
C CYS A 393 24.19 15.97 2.45
N CYS A 394 24.15 17.12 1.76
CA CYS A 394 24.57 18.41 2.32
C CYS A 394 26.00 18.39 2.91
N PHE A 395 26.90 17.72 2.20
CA PHE A 395 28.34 17.61 2.49
C PHE A 395 29.14 18.62 1.64
N GLY A 396 30.37 18.90 2.06
CA GLY A 396 31.32 19.63 1.24
C GLY A 396 31.93 18.72 0.18
N ILE A 397 32.12 19.22 -1.05
CA ILE A 397 32.80 18.50 -2.14
C ILE A 397 33.97 19.33 -2.67
N ALA A 398 35.05 18.68 -3.07
CA ALA A 398 36.13 19.31 -3.84
C ALA A 398 36.87 18.27 -4.71
N SER A 399 37.60 18.72 -5.74
CA SER A 399 38.42 17.86 -6.59
C SER A 399 39.83 18.42 -6.73
N ILE A 400 40.83 17.53 -6.81
CA ILE A 400 42.23 17.84 -7.13
C ILE A 400 42.99 16.55 -7.47
N ASP A 401 44.06 16.66 -8.27
CA ASP A 401 44.95 15.54 -8.62
C ASP A 401 44.17 14.29 -9.10
N ASP A 402 43.21 14.49 -10.01
CA ASP A 402 42.31 13.47 -10.55
C ASP A 402 41.48 12.68 -9.51
N ASN A 403 41.33 13.21 -8.29
CA ASN A 403 40.53 12.63 -7.21
C ASN A 403 39.39 13.58 -6.81
N ILE A 404 38.25 13.01 -6.37
CA ILE A 404 37.13 13.75 -5.78
C ILE A 404 37.03 13.43 -4.30
N TYR A 405 36.81 14.44 -3.47
CA TYR A 405 36.67 14.30 -2.01
C TYR A 405 35.30 14.79 -1.57
N VAL A 406 34.60 14.00 -0.76
CA VAL A 406 33.39 14.43 -0.06
C VAL A 406 33.64 14.43 1.45
N VAL A 407 33.23 15.50 2.13
CA VAL A 407 33.60 15.79 3.51
C VAL A 407 32.36 16.08 4.35
N GLY A 408 32.19 15.32 5.43
CA GLY A 408 31.04 15.45 6.32
C GLY A 408 29.72 15.13 5.62
N GLY A 409 28.69 15.93 5.88
CA GLY A 409 27.31 15.70 5.45
C GLY A 409 26.42 15.16 6.57
N TYR A 410 25.21 14.78 6.19
CA TYR A 410 24.17 14.25 7.08
C TYR A 410 23.61 12.95 6.51
N ASN A 411 23.53 11.90 7.34
CA ASN A 411 23.12 10.55 6.91
C ASN A 411 21.66 10.17 7.28
N ARG A 412 20.84 11.17 7.68
CA ARG A 412 19.49 11.03 8.28
C ARG A 412 19.43 10.58 9.74
N GLY A 413 20.55 10.31 10.38
CA GLY A 413 20.68 10.20 11.84
C GLY A 413 21.66 11.24 12.38
N ASP A 414 22.91 11.12 11.98
CA ASP A 414 24.06 11.91 12.43
C ASP A 414 24.58 12.89 11.36
N CYS A 415 25.16 13.99 11.83
CA CYS A 415 26.14 14.74 11.05
C CYS A 415 27.49 13.99 11.08
N LEU A 416 28.18 13.96 9.95
CA LEU A 416 29.39 13.16 9.77
C LEU A 416 30.67 13.99 9.96
N ASP A 417 31.72 13.36 10.49
CA ASP A 417 33.09 13.88 10.54
C ASP A 417 34.02 13.27 9.48
N SER A 418 33.54 12.24 8.76
CA SER A 418 34.35 11.45 7.81
C SER A 418 34.50 12.09 6.44
N ILE A 419 35.64 11.80 5.81
CA ILE A 419 35.97 12.15 4.42
C ILE A 419 36.12 10.88 3.58
N GLU A 420 35.47 10.86 2.41
CA GLU A 420 35.61 9.79 1.41
C GLU A 420 36.26 10.34 0.14
N ARG A 421 37.18 9.58 -0.44
CA ARG A 421 37.88 9.86 -1.69
C ARG A 421 37.35 8.96 -2.79
N PHE A 422 37.07 9.52 -3.97
CA PHE A 422 36.70 8.78 -5.16
C PHE A 422 37.81 8.82 -6.20
N ASP A 423 38.19 7.64 -6.71
CA ASP A 423 39.04 7.50 -7.88
C ASP A 423 38.15 7.31 -9.13
N PRO A 424 38.12 8.29 -10.06
CA PRO A 424 37.37 8.22 -11.30
C PRO A 424 37.78 7.09 -12.26
N ASN A 425 39.00 6.58 -12.15
CA ASN A 425 39.53 5.51 -13.00
C ASN A 425 39.10 4.13 -12.50
N GLU A 426 39.05 3.94 -11.17
CA GLU A 426 38.55 2.68 -10.57
C GLU A 426 37.03 2.67 -10.35
N ASN A 427 36.37 3.83 -10.42
CA ASN A 427 34.96 4.02 -10.06
C ASN A 427 34.64 3.56 -8.62
N LYS A 428 35.51 3.88 -7.67
CA LYS A 428 35.40 3.45 -6.26
C LYS A 428 35.55 4.61 -5.29
N TRP A 429 34.81 4.54 -4.19
CA TRP A 429 35.04 5.35 -3.00
C TRP A 429 35.93 4.60 -2.00
N GLU A 430 36.79 5.35 -1.34
CA GLU A 430 37.64 4.94 -0.23
C GLU A 430 37.33 5.85 0.96
N LEU A 431 36.91 5.25 2.07
CA LEU A 431 36.81 5.95 3.35
C LEU A 431 38.21 6.17 3.91
N LEU A 432 38.64 7.44 4.00
CA LEU A 432 39.95 7.76 4.58
C LEU A 432 39.91 7.60 6.11
N SER A 433 41.04 7.21 6.70
CA SER A 433 41.16 6.99 8.15
C SER A 433 41.19 8.27 9.00
N CYS A 434 41.12 9.44 8.38
CA CYS A 434 41.10 10.74 9.05
C CYS A 434 39.65 11.26 9.20
N SER A 435 39.32 11.76 10.39
CA SER A 435 38.05 12.45 10.68
C SER A 435 38.30 13.90 11.08
N MET A 436 37.35 14.78 10.76
CA MET A 436 37.31 16.14 11.28
C MET A 436 37.22 16.15 12.82
N ASN A 437 37.72 17.22 13.43
CA ASN A 437 37.63 17.44 14.88
C ASN A 437 36.17 17.74 15.30
N SER A 438 35.35 18.25 14.39
CA SER A 438 33.91 18.43 14.55
C SER A 438 33.14 17.74 13.43
N ARG A 439 32.01 17.12 13.76
CA ARG A 439 31.02 16.66 12.79
C ARG A 439 30.41 17.85 12.06
N ARG A 440 30.15 17.73 10.75
CA ARG A 440 29.64 18.84 9.92
C ARG A 440 28.68 18.36 8.85
N GLY A 441 27.38 18.50 9.07
CA GLY A 441 26.35 18.50 8.02
C GLY A 441 26.02 19.92 7.59
N ARG A 442 25.28 20.10 6.49
CA ARG A 442 24.90 21.42 5.95
C ARG A 442 26.13 22.31 5.66
N VAL A 443 27.23 21.68 5.25
CA VAL A 443 28.58 22.28 5.13
C VAL A 443 29.01 22.34 3.66
N SER A 444 29.83 23.32 3.32
CA SER A 444 30.49 23.43 2.01
C SER A 444 32.00 23.21 2.14
N ALA A 445 32.66 22.81 1.05
CA ALA A 445 34.10 22.67 0.97
C ALA A 445 34.66 23.40 -0.25
N THR A 446 35.94 23.74 -0.20
CA THR A 446 36.72 24.15 -1.37
C THR A 446 38.19 23.77 -1.19
N ILE A 447 39.02 23.93 -2.21
CA ILE A 447 40.46 23.64 -2.15
C ILE A 447 41.27 24.91 -2.42
N VAL A 448 42.34 25.08 -1.65
CA VAL A 448 43.40 26.07 -1.89
C VAL A 448 44.75 25.42 -1.57
N ASN A 449 45.73 25.52 -2.47
CA ASN A 449 47.11 25.03 -2.25
C ASN A 449 47.20 23.57 -1.74
N LYS A 450 46.46 22.65 -2.37
CA LYS A 450 46.33 21.22 -1.96
C LYS A 450 45.81 20.99 -0.54
N LYS A 451 45.10 21.96 0.03
CA LYS A 451 44.37 21.79 1.29
C LYS A 451 42.87 21.93 1.06
N ILE A 452 42.10 20.98 1.57
CA ILE A 452 40.64 21.07 1.62
C ILE A 452 40.29 21.97 2.79
N TYR A 453 39.41 22.95 2.58
CA TYR A 453 38.86 23.83 3.61
C TYR A 453 37.35 23.59 3.72
N VAL A 454 36.87 23.41 4.95
CA VAL A 454 35.44 23.40 5.29
C VAL A 454 35.13 24.50 6.29
N TYR A 455 33.95 25.09 6.21
CA TYR A 455 33.52 26.12 7.15
C TYR A 455 32.07 25.99 7.57
N GLY A 456 31.83 26.21 8.87
CA GLY A 456 30.50 26.20 9.45
C GLY A 456 29.82 24.83 9.32
N GLY A 457 28.55 24.85 8.93
CA GLY A 457 27.65 23.72 8.98
C GLY A 457 27.06 23.52 10.38
N SER A 458 26.62 22.30 10.68
CA SER A 458 26.09 21.89 11.99
C SER A 458 26.70 20.56 12.42
N ASP A 459 26.96 20.41 13.73
CA ASP A 459 27.40 19.17 14.35
C ASP A 459 26.26 18.20 14.70
N GLY A 460 25.01 18.60 14.43
CA GLY A 460 23.78 17.90 14.82
C GLY A 460 23.17 18.37 16.14
N GLN A 461 23.84 19.26 16.87
CA GLN A 461 23.33 19.89 18.10
C GLN A 461 23.24 21.42 17.96
N LYS A 462 24.17 22.03 17.24
CA LYS A 462 24.25 23.47 16.97
C LYS A 462 24.81 23.75 15.58
N GLU A 463 24.71 25.00 15.16
CA GLU A 463 25.45 25.53 14.01
C GLU A 463 26.87 25.94 14.45
N LEU A 464 27.82 25.89 13.52
CA LEU A 464 29.23 26.09 13.79
C LEU A 464 29.71 27.44 13.25
N ASN A 465 30.49 28.14 14.08
CA ASN A 465 31.27 29.34 13.73
C ASN A 465 32.75 29.02 13.46
N SER A 466 33.11 27.74 13.51
CA SER A 466 34.46 27.22 13.28
C SER A 466 34.59 26.61 11.90
N GLY A 467 35.83 26.47 11.44
CA GLY A 467 36.16 25.71 10.24
C GLY A 467 37.45 24.95 10.42
N GLU A 468 37.74 24.07 9.47
CA GLU A 468 38.89 23.18 9.52
C GLU A 468 39.52 23.04 8.14
N CYS A 469 40.79 22.64 8.11
CA CYS A 469 41.48 22.28 6.88
C CYS A 469 42.24 20.96 6.99
N PHE A 470 42.36 20.28 5.85
CA PHE A 470 43.07 19.01 5.69
C PHE A 470 44.12 19.14 4.60
N ASP A 471 45.36 18.75 4.90
CA ASP A 471 46.50 18.86 3.98
C ASP A 471 46.71 17.55 3.22
N LEU A 472 46.42 17.56 1.91
CA LEU A 472 46.50 16.38 1.06
C LEU A 472 47.94 15.93 0.77
N ASN A 473 48.95 16.76 1.09
CA ASN A 473 50.36 16.36 0.96
C ASN A 473 50.83 15.50 2.13
N THR A 474 50.28 15.71 3.33
CA THR A 474 50.67 14.96 4.54
C THR A 474 49.69 13.85 4.89
N MET A 475 48.41 14.00 4.51
CA MET A 475 47.32 13.06 4.83
C MET A 475 47.22 12.75 6.34
N ASP A 476 47.59 13.73 7.18
CA ASP A 476 47.68 13.61 8.65
C ASP A 476 46.31 13.87 9.31
N LYS A 477 46.16 14.98 10.06
CA LYS A 477 44.94 15.32 10.80
C LYS A 477 44.37 16.66 10.37
N TRP A 478 43.06 16.82 10.56
CA TRP A 478 42.38 18.09 10.38
C TRP A 478 42.88 19.14 11.37
N SER A 479 43.11 20.35 10.88
CA SER A 479 43.58 21.50 11.65
C SER A 479 42.51 22.58 11.71
N MET A 480 42.20 23.08 12.91
CA MET A 480 41.26 24.19 13.10
C MET A 480 41.77 25.46 12.41
N ILE A 481 40.89 26.14 11.67
CA ILE A 481 41.15 27.49 11.15
C ILE A 481 40.37 28.54 11.95
N LYS A 482 40.67 29.82 11.71
CA LYS A 482 40.12 30.94 12.47
C LYS A 482 38.59 30.94 12.48
N GLU A 483 38.04 31.06 13.67
CA GLU A 483 36.59 31.20 13.90
C GLU A 483 36.09 32.61 13.54
N LEU A 484 34.85 32.67 13.05
CA LEU A 484 34.07 33.88 12.88
C LEU A 484 33.26 34.15 14.16
N SER A 485 32.78 35.39 14.31
CA SER A 485 31.98 35.82 15.46
C SER A 485 30.56 35.24 15.49
N THR A 486 30.07 34.72 14.36
CA THR A 486 28.73 34.13 14.23
C THR A 486 28.80 32.78 13.52
N PRO A 487 27.94 31.81 13.88
CA PRO A 487 27.82 30.56 13.14
C PRO A 487 27.22 30.76 11.75
N VAL A 488 27.39 29.76 10.90
CA VAL A 488 26.76 29.71 9.58
C VAL A 488 26.59 28.28 9.07
N ALA A 489 25.38 27.91 8.67
CA ALA A 489 25.08 26.68 7.94
C ALA A 489 24.62 26.99 6.50
N HIS A 490 24.67 26.01 5.60
CA HIS A 490 24.20 26.13 4.21
C HIS A 490 24.80 27.33 3.42
N SER A 491 25.98 27.79 3.81
CA SER A 491 26.76 28.80 3.10
C SER A 491 27.33 28.25 1.79
N ALA A 492 27.55 29.13 0.82
CA ALA A 492 28.22 28.77 -0.43
C ALA A 492 29.72 29.07 -0.30
N MET A 493 30.59 28.15 -0.72
CA MET A 493 32.05 28.33 -0.70
C MET A 493 32.71 28.09 -2.06
N CYS A 494 33.72 28.90 -2.38
CA CYS A 494 34.60 28.73 -3.55
C CYS A 494 36.00 29.30 -3.25
N SER A 495 36.93 29.18 -4.20
CA SER A 495 38.29 29.72 -4.12
C SER A 495 38.76 30.31 -5.46
N ASP A 496 39.77 31.19 -5.38
CA ASP A 496 40.53 31.76 -6.51
C ASP A 496 41.98 31.21 -6.53
N ASP A 497 42.16 29.97 -6.06
CA ASP A 497 43.43 29.31 -5.72
C ASP A 497 44.31 30.00 -4.65
N ASN A 498 43.92 31.18 -4.16
CA ASN A 498 44.70 31.96 -3.18
C ASN A 498 43.97 32.15 -1.84
N TYR A 499 42.67 32.39 -1.91
CA TYR A 499 41.77 32.68 -0.81
C TYR A 499 40.57 31.73 -0.84
N VAL A 500 39.93 31.58 0.31
CA VAL A 500 38.64 30.88 0.45
C VAL A 500 37.54 31.92 0.65
N TYR A 501 36.48 31.82 -0.13
CA TYR A 501 35.32 32.70 -0.06
C TYR A 501 34.15 31.97 0.57
N LEU A 502 33.47 32.65 1.49
CA LEU A 502 32.34 32.15 2.25
C LEU A 502 31.19 33.16 2.11
N ILE A 503 30.13 32.78 1.41
CA ILE A 503 29.09 33.69 0.94
C ILE A 503 27.71 33.20 1.41
N GLY A 504 26.98 34.09 2.10
CA GLY A 504 25.63 33.82 2.60
C GLY A 504 25.56 32.65 3.57
N GLY A 505 24.49 31.87 3.48
CA GLY A 505 24.14 30.80 4.41
C GLY A 505 22.99 31.21 5.33
N MET A 506 22.89 30.57 6.48
CA MET A 506 21.89 30.86 7.51
C MET A 506 22.45 30.71 8.93
N GLU A 507 21.82 31.41 9.87
CA GLU A 507 22.00 31.29 11.31
C GLU A 507 20.61 31.16 11.95
N GLY A 508 20.28 29.96 12.41
CA GLY A 508 18.90 29.53 12.63
C GLY A 508 18.06 29.80 11.38
N ASP A 509 16.88 30.40 11.54
CA ASP A 509 15.97 30.68 10.42
C ASP A 509 16.45 31.86 9.53
N LYS A 510 17.46 32.62 9.97
CA LYS A 510 17.88 33.85 9.29
C LYS A 510 18.88 33.54 8.20
N CYS A 511 18.46 33.72 6.95
CA CYS A 511 19.38 33.76 5.82
C CYS A 511 20.34 34.96 5.96
N LYS A 512 21.59 34.79 5.55
CA LYS A 512 22.65 35.80 5.65
C LYS A 512 23.00 36.34 4.27
N ASN A 513 23.35 37.62 4.20
CA ASN A 513 23.99 38.23 3.02
C ASN A 513 25.49 38.53 3.28
N ASP A 514 26.00 38.17 4.46
CA ASP A 514 27.41 38.31 4.83
C ASP A 514 28.32 37.58 3.85
N CYS A 515 29.47 38.21 3.57
CA CYS A 515 30.45 37.72 2.62
C CYS A 515 31.84 37.87 3.23
N TYR A 516 32.60 36.77 3.30
CA TYR A 516 33.92 36.76 3.92
C TYR A 516 34.95 36.10 3.01
N ARG A 517 36.18 36.62 3.07
CA ARG A 517 37.37 36.07 2.43
C ARG A 517 38.39 35.68 3.50
N TYR A 518 38.71 34.39 3.56
CA TYR A 518 39.76 33.82 4.40
C TYR A 518 41.09 33.77 3.66
N ASN A 519 42.17 34.12 4.36
CA ASN A 519 43.54 34.02 3.89
C ASN A 519 44.26 32.81 4.56
N PRO A 520 44.50 31.72 3.82
CA PRO A 520 45.26 30.56 4.31
C PRO A 520 46.67 30.86 4.83
N LYS A 521 47.32 31.96 4.40
CA LYS A 521 48.72 32.24 4.73
C LYS A 521 48.92 32.82 6.13
N ASP A 522 47.94 33.57 6.64
CA ASP A 522 47.99 34.23 7.96
C ASP A 522 46.86 33.77 8.91
N ASN A 523 45.96 32.89 8.44
CA ASN A 523 44.80 32.39 9.20
C ASN A 523 43.87 33.53 9.65
N THR A 524 43.56 34.47 8.75
CA THR A 524 42.66 35.59 9.02
C THR A 524 41.43 35.62 8.10
N TRP A 525 40.34 36.19 8.61
CA TRP A 525 39.15 36.52 7.83
C TRP A 525 39.09 38.02 7.56
N SER A 526 38.68 38.39 6.35
CA SER A 526 38.40 39.76 5.92
C SER A 526 36.97 39.83 5.37
N ALA A 527 36.21 40.84 5.79
CA ALA A 527 34.86 41.06 5.26
C ALA A 527 34.94 41.60 3.82
N LEU A 528 34.00 41.14 2.99
CA LEU A 528 33.73 41.67 1.65
C LEU A 528 32.46 42.53 1.70
N ALA A 529 32.07 43.13 0.58
CA ALA A 529 30.75 43.72 0.45
C ALA A 529 29.67 42.63 0.64
N SER A 530 28.59 42.92 1.35
CA SER A 530 27.46 41.99 1.52
C SER A 530 26.63 41.89 0.23
N MET A 531 26.03 40.72 -0.03
CA MET A 531 25.08 40.53 -1.13
C MET A 531 23.86 41.46 -0.99
N ASN A 532 23.19 41.75 -2.11
CA ASN A 532 21.95 42.52 -2.12
C ASN A 532 20.79 41.69 -1.55
N THR A 533 20.79 40.37 -1.76
CA THR A 533 19.79 39.43 -1.24
C THR A 533 20.45 38.39 -0.35
N GLU A 534 19.98 38.29 0.89
CA GLU A 534 20.26 37.16 1.78
C GLU A 534 19.85 35.82 1.16
N ARG A 535 20.68 34.79 1.32
CA ARG A 535 20.39 33.47 0.75
C ARG A 535 21.18 32.35 1.43
N SER A 536 20.51 31.24 1.70
CA SER A 536 21.14 29.96 2.02
C SER A 536 21.03 29.00 0.82
N GLN A 537 21.82 27.92 0.81
CA GLN A 537 21.73 26.84 -0.19
C GLN A 537 21.93 27.29 -1.65
N ALA A 538 22.68 28.37 -1.89
CA ALA A 538 22.98 28.89 -3.23
C ALA A 538 24.13 28.12 -3.90
N GLY A 539 24.07 27.99 -5.22
CA GLY A 539 25.22 27.55 -6.03
C GLY A 539 26.22 28.69 -6.18
N ILE A 540 27.53 28.39 -6.21
CA ILE A 540 28.59 29.40 -6.30
C ILE A 540 29.71 28.96 -7.23
N VAL A 541 30.25 29.88 -8.01
CA VAL A 541 31.40 29.66 -8.91
C VAL A 541 32.30 30.90 -8.94
N TYR A 542 33.61 30.69 -8.87
CA TYR A 542 34.62 31.70 -9.20
C TYR A 542 35.03 31.60 -10.68
N PHE A 543 35.12 32.75 -11.37
CA PHE A 543 35.66 32.85 -12.72
C PHE A 543 36.12 34.29 -13.01
N ASN A 544 37.37 34.47 -13.47
CA ASN A 544 37.91 35.75 -13.96
C ASN A 544 37.60 36.98 -13.08
N ASP A 545 38.19 37.06 -11.87
CA ASP A 545 37.98 38.12 -10.86
C ASP A 545 36.54 38.24 -10.32
N LYS A 546 35.63 37.32 -10.69
CA LYS A 546 34.23 37.37 -10.28
C LYS A 546 33.78 36.13 -9.52
N ILE A 547 32.93 36.34 -8.53
CA ILE A 547 32.20 35.27 -7.84
C ILE A 547 30.72 35.40 -8.22
N TYR A 548 30.21 34.34 -8.86
CA TYR A 548 28.83 34.22 -9.30
C TYR A 548 28.07 33.38 -8.28
N VAL A 549 26.91 33.86 -7.82
CA VAL A 549 26.05 33.19 -6.83
C VAL A 549 24.66 33.01 -7.42
N PHE A 550 24.21 31.77 -7.56
CA PHE A 550 22.98 31.39 -8.25
C PHE A 550 21.96 30.80 -7.27
N GLY A 551 20.74 31.35 -7.30
CA GLY A 551 19.60 30.79 -6.58
C GLY A 551 19.79 30.74 -5.07
N GLY A 552 19.54 29.58 -4.47
CA GLY A 552 19.37 29.43 -3.03
C GLY A 552 17.94 29.74 -2.58
N SER A 553 17.78 30.02 -1.29
CA SER A 553 16.50 30.36 -0.69
C SER A 553 16.63 31.48 0.33
N THR A 554 15.61 32.34 0.39
CA THR A 554 15.23 33.05 1.62
C THR A 554 14.25 32.17 2.41
N LEU A 555 14.02 32.51 3.69
CA LEU A 555 13.09 31.86 4.64
C LEU A 555 12.04 30.92 4.02
N ASN A 556 11.16 31.43 3.15
CA ASN A 556 10.06 30.68 2.54
C ASN A 556 10.09 30.59 1.00
N ARG A 557 11.19 30.99 0.33
CA ARG A 557 11.19 31.12 -1.14
C ARG A 557 12.52 30.73 -1.80
N CYS A 558 12.44 29.81 -2.76
CA CYS A 558 13.54 29.52 -3.69
C CYS A 558 13.76 30.70 -4.66
N LEU A 559 15.02 31.02 -4.92
CA LEU A 559 15.42 32.14 -5.76
C LEU A 559 15.84 31.65 -7.16
N SER A 560 15.56 32.48 -8.18
CA SER A 560 16.14 32.35 -9.53
C SER A 560 17.19 33.44 -9.82
N SER A 561 17.43 34.36 -8.88
CA SER A 561 18.38 35.45 -9.05
C SER A 561 19.83 34.97 -9.09
N CYS A 562 20.63 35.64 -9.93
CA CYS A 562 22.09 35.58 -9.90
C CYS A 562 22.63 36.90 -9.31
N GLU A 563 23.62 36.82 -8.44
CA GLU A 563 24.41 37.97 -7.98
C GLU A 563 25.90 37.72 -8.27
N ILE A 564 26.61 38.78 -8.69
CA ILE A 564 27.98 38.69 -9.17
C ILE A 564 28.84 39.73 -8.44
N LEU A 565 29.77 39.27 -7.59
CA LEU A 565 30.78 40.10 -6.94
C LEU A 565 32.00 40.22 -7.83
N THR A 566 32.40 41.44 -8.18
CA THR A 566 33.72 41.71 -8.77
C THR A 566 34.72 41.95 -7.65
N LEU A 567 35.76 41.15 -7.55
CA LEU A 567 36.70 41.13 -6.41
C LEU A 567 37.62 42.35 -6.41
N SER A 568 38.13 42.77 -7.57
CA SER A 568 39.00 43.95 -7.70
C SER A 568 38.34 45.26 -7.24
N THR A 569 37.01 45.38 -7.39
CA THR A 569 36.24 46.54 -6.93
C THR A 569 35.52 46.31 -5.60
N ASN A 570 35.39 45.04 -5.17
CA ASN A 570 34.54 44.61 -4.05
C ASN A 570 33.12 45.16 -4.17
N GLN A 571 32.49 45.03 -5.34
CA GLN A 571 31.12 45.48 -5.62
C GLN A 571 30.26 44.36 -6.19
N TRP A 572 29.03 44.26 -5.71
CA TRP A 572 28.01 43.35 -6.23
C TRP A 572 27.25 43.97 -7.40
N THR A 573 26.92 43.12 -8.37
CA THR A 573 26.04 43.43 -9.51
C THR A 573 25.01 42.32 -9.66
N VAL A 574 23.83 42.64 -10.19
CA VAL A 574 22.78 41.64 -10.44
C VAL A 574 23.04 40.99 -11.81
N GLY A 575 23.15 39.66 -11.82
CA GLY A 575 23.31 38.86 -13.04
C GLY A 575 21.98 38.47 -13.67
N ALA A 576 22.02 37.83 -14.84
CA ALA A 576 20.80 37.31 -15.48
C ALA A 576 20.13 36.22 -14.63
N THR A 577 18.79 36.23 -14.56
CA THR A 577 18.02 35.28 -13.74
C THR A 577 17.86 33.91 -14.42
N MET A 578 17.99 32.83 -13.64
CA MET A 578 17.63 31.47 -14.05
C MET A 578 16.16 31.37 -14.50
N LYS A 579 15.88 30.42 -15.39
CA LYS A 579 14.54 30.05 -15.83
C LYS A 579 13.74 29.40 -14.70
N GLU A 580 14.36 28.52 -13.91
CA GLU A 580 13.74 27.90 -12.74
C GLU A 580 14.38 28.45 -11.44
N ALA A 581 13.56 28.65 -10.40
CA ALA A 581 14.09 28.94 -9.08
C ALA A 581 14.67 27.65 -8.47
N ARG A 582 15.85 27.73 -7.82
CA ARG A 582 16.58 26.55 -7.32
C ARG A 582 17.24 26.83 -5.97
N ARG A 583 16.88 26.08 -4.93
CA ARG A 583 17.69 25.94 -3.69
C ARG A 583 18.39 24.59 -3.66
N GLY A 584 19.59 24.54 -3.07
CA GLY A 584 20.38 23.31 -2.93
C GLY A 584 20.78 22.70 -4.27
N CYS A 585 20.98 23.53 -5.30
CA CYS A 585 21.56 23.13 -6.58
C CYS A 585 23.09 23.13 -6.50
N GLY A 586 23.74 22.32 -7.32
CA GLY A 586 25.18 22.42 -7.52
C GLY A 586 25.49 23.39 -8.67
N ALA A 587 26.58 24.15 -8.56
CA ALA A 587 27.07 25.00 -9.64
C ALA A 587 28.57 24.70 -9.88
N VAL A 588 28.98 24.64 -11.15
CA VAL A 588 30.39 24.36 -11.50
C VAL A 588 30.80 25.03 -12.81
N LEU A 589 32.07 25.43 -12.92
CA LEU A 589 32.68 25.91 -14.16
C LEU A 589 33.21 24.71 -14.97
N TYR A 590 32.84 24.61 -16.24
CA TYR A 590 33.34 23.60 -17.18
C TYR A 590 33.42 24.21 -18.59
N HIS A 591 34.58 24.13 -19.25
CA HIS A 591 34.87 24.77 -20.55
C HIS A 591 34.30 26.20 -20.71
N ASP A 592 34.68 27.11 -19.79
CA ASP A 592 34.25 28.52 -19.77
C ASP A 592 32.72 28.74 -19.76
N LYS A 593 31.97 27.77 -19.25
CA LYS A 593 30.52 27.84 -19.02
C LYS A 593 30.19 27.41 -17.61
N ILE A 594 29.17 28.01 -17.01
CA ILE A 594 28.73 27.69 -15.65
C ILE A 594 27.49 26.81 -15.75
N PHE A 595 27.57 25.61 -15.20
CA PHE A 595 26.50 24.60 -15.19
C PHE A 595 25.82 24.61 -13.82
N ILE A 596 24.50 24.81 -13.80
CA ILE A 596 23.67 24.81 -12.60
C ILE A 596 22.79 23.56 -12.65
N ILE A 597 22.97 22.65 -11.71
CA ILE A 597 22.49 21.26 -11.78
C ILE A 597 21.54 20.96 -10.61
N GLY A 598 20.34 20.46 -10.92
CA GLY A 598 19.38 19.97 -9.95
C GLY A 598 18.83 21.06 -9.01
N GLY A 599 18.70 20.74 -7.73
CA GLY A 599 18.10 21.58 -6.70
C GLY A 599 16.59 21.39 -6.57
N SER A 600 15.93 22.26 -5.80
CA SER A 600 14.46 22.28 -5.66
C SER A 600 13.91 23.67 -5.93
N ASN A 601 12.75 23.73 -6.62
CA ASN A 601 11.99 24.97 -6.81
C ASN A 601 11.05 25.30 -5.62
N GLY A 602 11.06 24.48 -4.57
CA GLY A 602 10.19 24.62 -3.38
C GLY A 602 8.91 23.79 -3.43
N ILE A 603 8.57 23.23 -4.60
CA ILE A 603 7.43 22.31 -4.81
C ILE A 603 7.95 20.90 -5.14
N THR A 604 8.95 20.82 -6.02
CA THR A 604 9.55 19.57 -6.49
C THR A 604 11.08 19.62 -6.42
N SER A 605 11.70 18.45 -6.42
CA SER A 605 13.14 18.31 -6.72
C SER A 605 13.33 18.26 -8.23
N LEU A 606 14.47 18.74 -8.73
CA LEU A 606 14.70 18.98 -10.17
C LEU A 606 15.72 18.01 -10.76
N THR A 607 15.50 17.61 -12.00
CA THR A 607 16.44 16.88 -12.88
C THR A 607 17.13 17.79 -13.91
N SER A 608 16.61 19.02 -14.05
CA SER A 608 17.03 20.01 -15.04
C SER A 608 18.42 20.57 -14.76
N VAL A 609 19.08 20.97 -15.85
CA VAL A 609 20.36 21.70 -15.85
C VAL A 609 20.17 22.99 -16.64
N GLU A 610 20.70 24.09 -16.12
CA GLU A 610 20.78 25.37 -16.82
C GLU A 610 22.26 25.72 -17.06
N ILE A 611 22.57 26.27 -18.23
CA ILE A 611 23.94 26.63 -18.62
C ILE A 611 24.00 28.14 -18.84
N PHE A 612 24.92 28.79 -18.14
CA PHE A 612 25.17 30.22 -18.18
C PHE A 612 26.52 30.52 -18.80
N ASP A 613 26.57 31.52 -19.68
CA ASP A 613 27.81 32.03 -20.25
C ASP A 613 28.30 33.24 -19.44
N PRO A 614 29.35 33.11 -18.62
CA PRO A 614 29.88 34.22 -17.82
C PRO A 614 30.56 35.31 -18.65
N ILE A 615 30.84 35.07 -19.94
CA ILE A 615 31.47 36.04 -20.85
C ILE A 615 30.41 36.96 -21.47
N THR A 616 29.29 36.40 -21.96
CA THR A 616 28.17 37.20 -22.52
C THR A 616 27.17 37.65 -21.45
N ASN A 617 27.20 37.04 -20.25
CA ASN A 617 26.23 37.22 -19.17
C ASN A 617 24.81 36.76 -19.56
N GLU A 618 24.71 35.71 -20.39
CA GLU A 618 23.46 35.17 -20.92
C GLU A 618 23.26 33.68 -20.57
N TRP A 619 22.00 33.27 -20.49
CA TRP A 619 21.61 31.86 -20.39
C TRP A 619 21.52 31.24 -21.79
N LEU A 620 22.07 30.04 -21.98
CA LEU A 620 21.94 29.34 -23.25
C LEU A 620 20.48 28.89 -23.44
N THR A 621 19.77 29.50 -24.38
CA THR A 621 18.33 29.26 -24.62
C THR A 621 18.05 28.15 -25.63
N ASN A 622 18.94 27.92 -26.59
CA ASN A 622 18.81 26.87 -27.62
C ASN A 622 19.28 25.48 -27.14
N LEU A 623 18.80 25.04 -25.98
CA LEU A 623 19.18 23.75 -25.37
C LEU A 623 18.20 22.60 -25.71
N ASN A 624 17.61 22.60 -26.92
CA ASN A 624 16.81 21.48 -27.44
C ASN A 624 17.60 20.16 -27.58
N SER A 625 18.90 20.18 -27.29
CA SER A 625 19.84 19.05 -27.35
C SER A 625 20.52 18.72 -26.00
N VAL A 626 20.16 19.38 -24.88
CA VAL A 626 20.58 18.93 -23.54
C VAL A 626 19.44 18.14 -22.90
N PRO A 627 19.47 16.79 -22.96
CA PRO A 627 18.47 15.97 -22.28
C PRO A 627 18.56 16.17 -20.75
N ASN A 628 17.55 15.69 -20.01
CA ASN A 628 17.58 15.64 -18.54
C ASN A 628 18.86 14.93 -18.06
N VAL A 629 19.88 15.70 -17.64
CA VAL A 629 21.23 15.20 -17.33
C VAL A 629 21.25 14.38 -16.04
N LEU A 630 20.26 14.58 -15.17
CA LEU A 630 20.04 13.74 -14.01
C LEU A 630 18.91 12.74 -14.31
N ASN A 631 19.25 11.44 -14.27
CA ASN A 631 18.27 10.34 -14.31
C ASN A 631 17.29 10.35 -13.12
N MET A 632 17.59 11.11 -12.05
CA MET A 632 16.75 11.23 -10.85
C MET A 632 16.83 12.65 -10.27
N PRO A 633 15.75 13.18 -9.66
CA PRO A 633 15.78 14.48 -8.98
C PRO A 633 16.75 14.51 -7.79
N ARG A 634 17.51 15.61 -7.61
CA ARG A 634 18.53 15.74 -6.55
C ARG A 634 18.52 17.13 -5.89
N VAL A 635 18.62 17.16 -4.55
CA VAL A 635 18.73 18.40 -3.74
C VAL A 635 19.83 18.24 -2.67
N GLY A 636 20.69 19.25 -2.51
CA GLY A 636 21.84 19.18 -1.61
C GLY A 636 22.92 18.23 -2.14
N LEU A 637 23.12 18.26 -3.47
CA LEU A 637 24.12 17.50 -4.22
C LEU A 637 25.49 18.17 -4.17
N GLY A 638 26.55 17.37 -4.22
CA GLY A 638 27.87 17.84 -4.59
C GLY A 638 28.03 17.82 -6.11
N VAL A 639 28.61 18.88 -6.68
CA VAL A 639 29.01 18.94 -8.10
C VAL A 639 30.44 19.41 -8.18
N THR A 640 31.24 18.77 -9.03
CA THR A 640 32.63 19.13 -9.26
C THR A 640 33.09 18.71 -10.66
N VAL A 641 34.22 19.24 -11.13
CA VAL A 641 34.89 18.79 -12.36
C VAL A 641 36.13 17.99 -11.98
N CYS A 642 36.31 16.83 -12.61
CA CYS A 642 37.48 15.97 -12.46
C CYS A 642 37.69 15.22 -13.78
N CYS A 643 38.93 14.90 -14.16
CA CYS A 643 39.25 14.14 -15.38
C CYS A 643 38.48 14.59 -16.64
N ASP A 644 38.37 15.91 -16.86
CA ASP A 644 37.61 16.55 -17.96
C ASP A 644 36.10 16.19 -18.03
N LYS A 645 35.48 15.85 -16.89
CA LYS A 645 34.04 15.52 -16.76
C LYS A 645 33.42 16.22 -15.56
N ILE A 646 32.12 16.52 -15.65
CA ILE A 646 31.31 16.97 -14.52
C ILE A 646 30.82 15.73 -13.74
N TYR A 647 31.15 15.66 -12.45
CA TYR A 647 30.67 14.65 -11.51
C TYR A 647 29.58 15.23 -10.63
N VAL A 648 28.51 14.46 -10.45
CA VAL A 648 27.37 14.78 -9.58
C VAL A 648 27.21 13.69 -8.52
N THR A 649 27.42 14.04 -7.25
CA THR A 649 27.46 13.07 -6.15
C THR A 649 26.41 13.39 -5.07
N GLY A 650 25.92 12.35 -4.39
CA GLY A 650 24.99 12.46 -3.28
C GLY A 650 23.66 13.15 -3.62
N ALA A 651 23.28 14.12 -2.78
CA ALA A 651 21.92 14.61 -2.52
C ALA A 651 21.03 13.66 -1.73
N ALA A 652 20.04 14.24 -1.05
CA ALA A 652 18.85 13.51 -0.64
C ALA A 652 17.92 13.39 -1.86
N PRO A 653 17.75 12.20 -2.45
CA PRO A 653 16.48 11.89 -3.05
C PRO A 653 15.40 11.92 -1.95
N THR A 654 14.19 12.36 -2.30
CA THR A 654 12.99 12.01 -1.54
C THR A 654 12.76 10.49 -1.70
N CYS A 655 13.50 9.72 -0.89
CA CYS A 655 13.66 8.27 -0.97
C CYS A 655 14.25 7.76 -2.31
N VAL A 656 15.57 7.55 -2.36
CA VAL A 656 16.06 6.28 -2.93
C VAL A 656 15.94 5.29 -1.80
N ARG A 657 14.90 4.46 -1.86
CA ARG A 657 14.90 3.16 -1.19
C ARG A 657 15.63 2.25 -2.16
N GLU A 658 16.93 2.05 -1.95
CA GLU A 658 17.56 0.88 -2.56
C GLU A 658 16.86 -0.34 -1.97
N SER A 659 16.49 -1.30 -2.82
CA SER A 659 15.98 -2.58 -2.34
C SER A 659 17.12 -3.33 -1.63
N GLY A 660 16.79 -4.47 -1.00
CA GLY A 660 17.82 -5.48 -0.79
C GLY A 660 18.47 -5.88 -2.12
N ILE A 661 19.64 -6.50 -2.06
CA ILE A 661 20.20 -7.20 -3.21
C ILE A 661 19.30 -8.41 -3.49
N HIS A 662 18.76 -8.48 -4.71
CA HIS A 662 17.94 -9.57 -5.20
C HIS A 662 18.60 -10.20 -6.43
N SER A 663 18.32 -11.48 -6.68
CA SER A 663 18.89 -12.21 -7.82
C SER A 663 17.90 -13.24 -8.37
N PHE A 664 17.90 -13.40 -9.68
CA PHE A 664 17.12 -14.42 -10.38
C PHE A 664 17.96 -15.03 -11.51
N THR A 665 17.63 -16.25 -11.92
CA THR A 665 18.23 -16.91 -13.08
C THR A 665 17.39 -16.60 -14.32
N THR A 666 18.02 -16.27 -15.45
CA THR A 666 17.32 -16.06 -16.73
C THR A 666 16.74 -17.36 -17.28
N ALA A 667 15.68 -17.27 -18.08
CA ALA A 667 15.07 -18.42 -18.73
C ALA A 667 16.08 -19.21 -19.59
N PRO A 668 16.00 -20.55 -19.64
CA PRO A 668 16.77 -21.35 -20.57
C PRO A 668 16.25 -21.13 -21.99
N LEU A 669 17.17 -21.17 -22.97
CA LEU A 669 16.83 -21.04 -24.40
C LEU A 669 15.76 -22.05 -24.82
N ALA A 670 14.89 -21.64 -25.75
CA ALA A 670 13.88 -22.47 -26.37
C ALA A 670 14.49 -23.79 -26.91
N GLY A 671 13.87 -24.92 -26.56
CA GLY A 671 14.35 -26.26 -26.87
C GLY A 671 15.46 -26.81 -25.98
N ASN A 672 15.82 -26.14 -24.88
CA ASN A 672 16.66 -26.76 -23.84
C ASN A 672 15.94 -28.00 -23.27
N PRO A 673 16.53 -29.21 -23.32
CA PRO A 673 15.88 -30.47 -22.93
C PRO A 673 15.74 -30.69 -21.41
N SER A 674 16.13 -29.70 -20.59
CA SER A 674 15.97 -29.77 -19.14
C SER A 674 14.50 -29.72 -18.74
N ALA A 675 14.13 -30.47 -17.70
CA ALA A 675 12.79 -30.45 -17.15
C ALA A 675 12.40 -29.03 -16.66
N VAL A 676 11.13 -28.66 -16.82
CA VAL A 676 10.58 -27.35 -16.45
C VAL A 676 9.48 -27.53 -15.41
N SER A 677 9.59 -26.83 -14.27
CA SER A 677 8.64 -26.89 -13.16
C SER A 677 7.89 -25.57 -12.99
N ILE A 678 6.63 -25.54 -13.39
CA ILE A 678 5.73 -24.38 -13.35
C ILE A 678 4.83 -24.48 -12.12
N THR A 679 4.72 -23.41 -11.33
CA THR A 679 3.73 -23.32 -10.25
C THR A 679 2.60 -22.36 -10.65
N LEU A 680 1.37 -22.86 -10.60
CA LEU A 680 0.16 -22.23 -11.11
C LEU A 680 -0.75 -21.84 -9.94
N VAL A 681 -1.26 -20.61 -9.94
CA VAL A 681 -2.24 -20.11 -8.97
C VAL A 681 -3.21 -19.15 -9.66
N GLY A 682 -4.47 -19.09 -9.23
CA GLY A 682 -5.40 -18.02 -9.55
C GLY A 682 -6.12 -17.59 -8.28
N ASP A 683 -6.78 -16.43 -8.29
CA ASP A 683 -7.78 -16.09 -7.29
C ASP A 683 -7.17 -16.08 -5.87
N LEU A 684 -6.01 -15.43 -5.74
CA LEU A 684 -5.20 -15.48 -4.53
C LEU A 684 -5.67 -14.45 -3.50
N GLY A 685 -5.82 -13.20 -3.93
CA GLY A 685 -6.27 -12.07 -3.14
C GLY A 685 -5.49 -11.83 -1.84
N ASN A 686 -6.17 -11.16 -0.91
CA ASN A 686 -5.71 -10.95 0.47
C ASN A 686 -6.67 -11.69 1.43
N ASP A 687 -6.17 -12.16 2.58
CA ASP A 687 -7.04 -12.73 3.64
C ASP A 687 -8.16 -11.77 4.10
N ASN A 688 -9.26 -12.35 4.57
CA ASN A 688 -10.33 -11.66 5.30
C ASN A 688 -11.07 -12.68 6.21
N LEU A 689 -12.25 -12.32 6.71
CA LEU A 689 -13.08 -13.19 7.55
C LEU A 689 -13.66 -14.43 6.82
N LEU A 690 -13.77 -14.41 5.49
CA LEU A 690 -14.39 -15.49 4.70
C LEU A 690 -13.39 -16.58 4.31
N ASN A 691 -12.14 -16.21 3.97
CA ASN A 691 -11.11 -17.18 3.59
C ASN A 691 -10.25 -17.69 4.76
N LEU A 692 -10.38 -17.10 5.95
CA LEU A 692 -9.77 -17.56 7.21
C LEU A 692 -8.26 -17.81 7.09
N GLY A 693 -7.51 -16.87 6.48
CA GLY A 693 -6.07 -17.01 6.27
C GLY A 693 -5.68 -17.83 5.02
N GLY A 694 -6.60 -17.97 4.05
CA GLY A 694 -6.42 -18.76 2.83
C GLY A 694 -5.25 -18.26 1.98
N SER A 695 -5.28 -16.98 1.61
CA SER A 695 -4.25 -16.31 0.82
C SER A 695 -2.87 -16.43 1.48
N SER A 696 -2.75 -16.10 2.77
CA SER A 696 -1.48 -16.14 3.50
C SER A 696 -0.87 -17.55 3.57
N ARG A 697 -1.69 -18.60 3.75
CA ARG A 697 -1.21 -19.99 3.70
C ARG A 697 -0.69 -20.35 2.31
N THR A 698 -1.42 -19.99 1.26
CA THR A 698 -0.99 -20.24 -0.12
C THR A 698 0.28 -19.46 -0.46
N MET A 699 0.37 -18.17 -0.13
CA MET A 699 1.58 -17.36 -0.31
C MET A 699 2.79 -17.98 0.42
N LYS A 700 2.61 -18.44 1.67
CA LYS A 700 3.65 -19.18 2.42
C LYS A 700 4.05 -20.48 1.73
N GLY A 701 3.08 -21.22 1.17
CA GLY A 701 3.35 -22.43 0.40
C GLY A 701 4.10 -22.18 -0.91
N LEU A 702 3.77 -21.11 -1.64
CA LEU A 702 4.49 -20.67 -2.86
C LEU A 702 5.96 -20.37 -2.54
N ARG A 703 6.25 -19.67 -1.43
CA ARG A 703 7.62 -19.44 -0.95
C ARG A 703 8.37 -20.75 -0.67
N GLN A 704 7.71 -21.73 -0.03
CA GLN A 704 8.31 -23.04 0.28
C GLN A 704 8.63 -23.90 -0.95
N VAL A 705 7.98 -23.66 -2.10
CA VAL A 705 8.26 -24.35 -3.37
C VAL A 705 9.06 -23.53 -4.36
N ALA A 706 9.48 -22.30 -4.01
CA ALA A 706 10.19 -21.39 -4.92
C ALA A 706 11.49 -22.00 -5.48
N ASP A 707 12.29 -22.66 -4.64
CA ASP A 707 13.54 -23.32 -5.09
C ASP A 707 13.29 -24.51 -6.03
N LYS A 708 12.08 -25.08 -5.99
CA LYS A 708 11.62 -26.18 -6.85
C LYS A 708 10.73 -25.71 -8.01
N THR A 709 10.69 -24.40 -8.25
CA THR A 709 9.87 -23.76 -9.28
C THR A 709 10.78 -22.94 -10.18
N ASP A 710 10.69 -23.16 -11.48
CA ASP A 710 11.37 -22.36 -12.49
C ASP A 710 10.72 -20.99 -12.62
N PHE A 711 9.41 -20.98 -12.88
CA PHE A 711 8.59 -19.79 -12.92
C PHE A 711 7.17 -20.04 -12.39
N PHE A 712 6.55 -18.96 -11.94
CA PHE A 712 5.18 -18.93 -11.44
C PHE A 712 4.25 -18.28 -12.47
N VAL A 713 2.99 -18.70 -12.48
CA VAL A 713 1.91 -18.05 -13.24
C VAL A 713 0.70 -17.80 -12.35
N HIS A 714 0.22 -16.55 -12.34
CA HIS A 714 -0.97 -16.09 -11.64
C HIS A 714 -2.10 -15.79 -12.64
N ILE A 715 -3.20 -16.53 -12.59
CA ILE A 715 -4.21 -16.58 -13.63
C ILE A 715 -5.44 -15.74 -13.25
N GLY A 716 -5.21 -14.43 -13.10
CA GLY A 716 -6.23 -13.43 -12.75
C GLY A 716 -6.68 -13.43 -11.30
N ASP A 717 -7.44 -12.38 -10.96
CA ASP A 717 -8.01 -12.06 -9.65
C ASP A 717 -6.94 -12.03 -8.55
N ILE A 718 -6.07 -11.04 -8.70
CA ILE A 718 -4.77 -11.00 -8.05
C ILE A 718 -4.89 -10.49 -6.62
N SER A 719 -5.51 -9.32 -6.43
CA SER A 719 -5.58 -8.63 -5.13
C SER A 719 -6.99 -8.48 -4.56
N TYR A 720 -8.04 -8.58 -5.38
CA TYR A 720 -9.43 -8.25 -5.02
C TYR A 720 -9.52 -6.87 -4.35
N ALA A 721 -8.91 -5.86 -4.98
CA ALA A 721 -8.94 -4.49 -4.46
C ALA A 721 -10.32 -3.83 -4.58
N ASP A 722 -11.16 -4.34 -5.47
CA ASP A 722 -12.50 -3.89 -5.82
C ASP A 722 -13.61 -4.41 -4.91
N ASP A 723 -13.40 -5.55 -4.23
CA ASP A 723 -14.29 -6.08 -3.16
C ASP A 723 -14.51 -5.07 -2.02
N TYR A 724 -13.54 -4.18 -1.80
CA TYR A 724 -13.62 -3.11 -0.82
C TYR A 724 -14.63 -2.00 -1.20
N GLY A 725 -15.21 -2.04 -2.40
CA GLY A 725 -16.26 -1.13 -2.86
C GLY A 725 -17.61 -1.25 -2.13
N LEU A 726 -17.82 -2.29 -1.31
CA LEU A 726 -19.02 -2.45 -0.48
C LEU A 726 -18.91 -1.69 0.86
N GLY A 727 -18.84 -0.35 0.77
CA GLY A 727 -19.03 0.55 1.91
C GLY A 727 -17.78 0.99 2.67
N VAL A 728 -16.58 0.82 2.08
CA VAL A 728 -15.30 1.20 2.68
C VAL A 728 -14.65 2.35 1.87
N PRO A 729 -13.92 3.32 2.48
CA PRO A 729 -13.31 4.43 1.73
C PRO A 729 -12.33 3.99 0.63
N PHE A 730 -12.23 4.80 -0.41
CA PHE A 730 -11.40 4.53 -1.60
C PHE A 730 -9.91 4.27 -1.30
N GLU A 731 -9.42 4.79 -0.17
CA GLU A 731 -8.06 4.58 0.36
C GLU A 731 -7.69 3.09 0.52
N PHE A 732 -8.66 2.18 0.66
CA PHE A 732 -8.41 0.75 0.81
C PHE A 732 -8.09 0.01 -0.51
N TYR A 733 -8.50 0.53 -1.67
CA TYR A 733 -8.24 -0.09 -2.98
C TYR A 733 -6.72 -0.24 -3.23
N GLU A 734 -5.98 0.87 -3.12
CA GLU A 734 -4.53 0.88 -3.27
C GLU A 734 -3.81 0.14 -2.14
N GLN A 735 -4.38 0.10 -0.94
CA GLN A 735 -3.83 -0.70 0.18
C GLN A 735 -3.94 -2.20 -0.08
N SER A 736 -5.01 -2.69 -0.70
CA SER A 736 -5.15 -4.11 -1.07
C SER A 736 -4.05 -4.55 -2.04
N TRP A 737 -3.83 -3.76 -3.10
CA TRP A 737 -2.73 -3.98 -4.05
C TRP A 737 -1.34 -3.92 -3.37
N ASN A 738 -1.09 -2.90 -2.55
CA ASN A 738 0.20 -2.73 -1.89
C ASN A 738 0.47 -3.82 -0.83
N SER A 739 -0.58 -4.28 -0.13
CA SER A 739 -0.54 -5.43 0.77
C SER A 739 -0.14 -6.70 0.00
N TRP A 740 -0.84 -7.01 -1.10
CA TRP A 740 -0.56 -8.19 -1.90
C TRP A 740 0.90 -8.18 -2.42
N GLN A 741 1.35 -7.06 -3.00
CA GLN A 741 2.72 -6.93 -3.52
C GLN A 741 3.77 -7.12 -2.42
N LYS A 742 3.57 -6.55 -1.22
CA LYS A 742 4.47 -6.73 -0.08
C LYS A 742 4.60 -8.20 0.34
N HIS A 743 3.50 -8.95 0.38
CA HIS A 743 3.53 -10.37 0.73
C HIS A 743 4.16 -11.24 -0.37
N MET A 744 4.03 -10.86 -1.64
CA MET A 744 4.60 -11.62 -2.75
C MET A 744 6.07 -11.28 -3.07
N THR A 745 6.60 -10.18 -2.54
CA THR A 745 7.99 -9.70 -2.78
C THR A 745 9.05 -10.78 -2.58
N GLU A 746 8.94 -11.64 -1.57
CA GLU A 746 9.91 -12.73 -1.33
C GLU A 746 10.02 -13.72 -2.49
N VAL A 747 8.92 -13.94 -3.22
CA VAL A 747 8.88 -14.78 -4.42
C VAL A 747 9.22 -13.94 -5.66
N THR A 748 8.51 -12.83 -5.87
CA THR A 748 8.57 -12.05 -7.12
C THR A 748 9.88 -11.30 -7.34
N ALA A 749 10.65 -11.03 -6.29
CA ALA A 749 11.96 -10.39 -6.42
C ALA A 749 13.07 -11.36 -6.90
N ASN A 750 12.86 -12.68 -6.79
CA ASN A 750 13.90 -13.70 -7.04
C ASN A 750 13.49 -14.76 -8.08
N LYS A 751 12.23 -14.76 -8.54
CA LYS A 751 11.67 -15.72 -9.50
C LYS A 751 10.79 -15.03 -10.52
N PHE A 752 10.77 -15.54 -11.75
CA PHE A 752 9.79 -15.14 -12.76
C PHE A 752 8.38 -15.40 -12.24
N TYR A 753 7.54 -14.37 -12.30
CA TYR A 753 6.17 -14.41 -11.82
C TYR A 753 5.26 -13.74 -12.84
N MET A 754 4.73 -14.55 -13.75
CA MET A 754 3.89 -14.11 -14.85
C MET A 754 2.45 -13.93 -14.37
N THR A 755 1.72 -12.94 -14.87
CA THR A 755 0.33 -12.70 -14.44
C THR A 755 -0.59 -12.45 -15.62
N GLY A 756 -1.79 -13.01 -15.62
CA GLY A 756 -2.91 -12.59 -16.47
C GLY A 756 -3.94 -11.78 -15.67
N PRO A 757 -4.79 -10.96 -16.33
CA PRO A 757 -5.88 -10.25 -15.68
C PRO A 757 -7.11 -11.15 -15.47
N GLY A 758 -7.81 -10.97 -14.34
CA GLY A 758 -9.17 -11.49 -14.10
C GLY A 758 -10.22 -10.39 -14.08
N ASN A 759 -11.43 -10.69 -13.60
CA ASN A 759 -12.50 -9.70 -13.56
C ASN A 759 -12.33 -8.64 -12.47
N HIS A 760 -11.66 -8.98 -11.36
CA HIS A 760 -11.33 -8.03 -10.29
C HIS A 760 -10.21 -7.03 -10.71
N GLU A 761 -9.55 -7.26 -11.85
CA GLU A 761 -8.62 -6.30 -12.45
C GLU A 761 -9.27 -5.30 -13.41
N VAL A 762 -10.52 -5.51 -13.86
CA VAL A 762 -11.15 -4.69 -14.92
C VAL A 762 -11.36 -3.24 -14.46
N THR A 763 -11.89 -3.05 -13.26
CA THR A 763 -12.24 -1.74 -12.71
C THR A 763 -12.19 -1.77 -11.18
N CYS A 764 -12.44 -0.65 -10.52
CA CYS A 764 -12.26 -0.51 -9.08
C CYS A 764 -13.42 -1.04 -8.22
N ALA A 765 -14.47 -1.59 -8.84
CA ALA A 765 -15.64 -2.16 -8.18
C ALA A 765 -16.26 -3.28 -9.04
N ILE A 766 -16.41 -4.48 -8.49
CA ILE A 766 -17.05 -5.63 -9.18
C ILE A 766 -18.50 -5.36 -9.61
N LEU A 767 -19.15 -4.36 -9.02
CA LEU A 767 -20.51 -3.92 -9.36
C LEU A 767 -20.56 -2.85 -10.48
N GLY A 768 -19.42 -2.49 -11.07
CA GLY A 768 -19.34 -1.67 -12.28
C GLY A 768 -18.78 -0.26 -12.11
N ASP A 769 -18.44 0.33 -13.25
CA ASP A 769 -17.67 1.57 -13.41
C ASP A 769 -18.26 2.81 -12.71
N PHE A 770 -19.56 2.83 -12.41
CA PHE A 770 -20.23 4.00 -11.84
C PHE A 770 -19.92 4.23 -10.35
N LEU A 771 -19.44 3.19 -9.64
CA LEU A 771 -18.97 3.31 -8.25
C LEU A 771 -17.53 3.84 -8.16
N CYS A 772 -16.80 3.89 -9.28
CA CYS A 772 -15.42 4.37 -9.31
C CYS A 772 -15.35 5.90 -9.36
N LEU A 773 -14.98 6.48 -8.22
CA LEU A 773 -14.79 7.92 -7.98
C LEU A 773 -13.72 8.57 -8.88
N SER A 774 -12.88 7.79 -9.56
CA SER A 774 -11.86 8.29 -10.49
C SER A 774 -11.73 7.39 -11.71
N SER A 775 -11.48 8.00 -12.87
CA SER A 775 -11.19 7.32 -14.14
C SER A 775 -9.89 6.51 -14.12
N ASN A 776 -8.96 6.82 -13.20
CA ASN A 776 -7.63 6.22 -13.16
C ASN A 776 -7.61 4.75 -12.71
N TYR A 777 -8.76 4.21 -12.30
CA TYR A 777 -8.91 2.85 -11.78
C TYR A 777 -9.91 2.02 -12.59
N LYS A 778 -10.20 2.46 -13.82
CA LYS A 778 -11.07 1.78 -14.79
C LYS A 778 -10.24 1.11 -15.87
N ASN A 779 -10.86 0.24 -16.66
CA ASN A 779 -10.29 -0.35 -17.87
C ASN A 779 -8.86 -0.92 -17.66
N PHE A 780 -8.71 -1.82 -16.69
CA PHE A 780 -7.46 -2.50 -16.31
C PHE A 780 -6.32 -1.59 -15.84
N SER A 781 -6.58 -0.32 -15.52
CA SER A 781 -5.52 0.66 -15.22
C SER A 781 -4.61 0.25 -14.06
N ALA A 782 -5.14 -0.27 -12.95
CA ALA A 782 -4.30 -0.69 -11.82
C ALA A 782 -3.36 -1.84 -12.20
N TYR A 783 -3.88 -2.85 -12.90
CA TYR A 783 -3.11 -4.00 -13.39
C TYR A 783 -2.05 -3.58 -14.43
N LEU A 784 -2.43 -2.74 -15.40
CA LEU A 784 -1.55 -2.25 -16.47
C LEU A 784 -0.34 -1.44 -15.95
N HIS A 785 -0.45 -0.78 -14.80
CA HIS A 785 0.64 0.03 -14.23
C HIS A 785 1.43 -0.69 -13.13
N ARG A 786 0.95 -1.84 -12.62
CA ARG A 786 1.56 -2.59 -11.51
C ARG A 786 2.41 -3.79 -11.94
N PHE A 787 2.24 -4.26 -13.17
CA PHE A 787 2.98 -5.40 -13.73
C PHE A 787 3.73 -5.00 -14.99
N ARG A 788 4.67 -5.85 -15.42
CA ARG A 788 5.31 -5.80 -16.74
C ARG A 788 5.36 -7.21 -17.29
N MET A 789 4.61 -7.47 -18.37
CA MET A 789 4.60 -8.75 -19.08
C MET A 789 4.97 -8.54 -20.55
N PRO A 790 5.44 -9.56 -21.27
CA PRO A 790 6.05 -9.41 -22.59
C PRO A 790 5.04 -9.27 -23.75
N GLY A 791 3.93 -8.54 -23.57
CA GLY A 791 2.90 -8.41 -24.61
C GLY A 791 3.36 -7.62 -25.81
N ASP A 792 4.15 -6.57 -25.63
CA ASP A 792 4.68 -5.81 -26.77
C ASP A 792 5.82 -6.61 -27.46
N GLU A 793 6.62 -7.36 -26.68
CA GLU A 793 7.68 -8.25 -27.17
C GLU A 793 7.16 -9.49 -27.94
N SER A 794 5.97 -10.01 -27.59
CA SER A 794 5.30 -11.14 -28.28
C SER A 794 4.27 -10.72 -29.33
N GLY A 795 4.16 -9.42 -29.63
CA GLY A 795 3.19 -8.88 -30.59
C GLY A 795 1.72 -8.88 -30.11
N GLY A 796 1.48 -9.25 -28.85
CA GLY A 796 0.20 -9.13 -28.15
C GLY A 796 -0.09 -7.68 -27.73
N TYR A 797 -0.43 -7.45 -26.46
CA TYR A 797 -0.72 -6.11 -25.97
C TYR A 797 -0.40 -5.87 -24.49
N LYS A 798 0.66 -5.09 -24.22
CA LYS A 798 1.06 -4.67 -22.87
C LYS A 798 1.12 -5.85 -21.89
N ASN A 799 0.29 -5.82 -20.84
CA ASN A 799 0.18 -6.90 -19.86
C ASN A 799 -1.01 -7.83 -20.10
N LEU A 800 -1.92 -7.53 -21.04
CA LEU A 800 -3.24 -8.16 -21.05
C LEU A 800 -3.26 -9.53 -21.73
N TRP A 801 -2.54 -9.68 -22.84
CA TRP A 801 -2.32 -10.96 -23.50
C TRP A 801 -0.95 -10.96 -24.19
N TYR A 802 -0.27 -12.09 -24.08
CA TYR A 802 1.15 -12.24 -24.44
C TYR A 802 1.57 -13.72 -24.45
N SER A 803 2.70 -14.00 -25.07
CA SER A 803 3.34 -15.32 -25.07
C SER A 803 4.83 -15.24 -24.72
N PHE A 804 5.44 -16.37 -24.35
CA PHE A 804 6.88 -16.51 -24.12
C PHE A 804 7.34 -17.98 -24.14
N ASP A 805 8.61 -18.21 -24.50
CA ASP A 805 9.25 -19.52 -24.41
C ASP A 805 10.03 -19.68 -23.10
N TYR A 806 10.01 -20.88 -22.52
CA TYR A 806 10.88 -21.27 -21.41
C TYR A 806 11.32 -22.73 -21.59
N GLY A 807 12.51 -22.98 -22.14
CA GLY A 807 12.99 -24.34 -22.39
C GLY A 807 12.08 -25.13 -23.32
N LEU A 808 11.38 -26.15 -22.80
CA LEU A 808 10.50 -27.04 -23.55
C LEU A 808 9.05 -26.54 -23.74
N VAL A 809 8.68 -25.38 -23.19
CA VAL A 809 7.30 -24.86 -23.24
C VAL A 809 7.20 -23.50 -23.91
N HIS A 810 6.21 -23.38 -24.79
CA HIS A 810 5.65 -22.13 -25.26
C HIS A 810 4.40 -21.82 -24.42
N TYR A 811 4.41 -20.71 -23.69
CA TYR A 811 3.37 -20.36 -22.72
C TYR A 811 2.65 -19.09 -23.15
N VAL A 812 1.32 -19.17 -23.24
CA VAL A 812 0.44 -18.12 -23.73
C VAL A 812 -0.53 -17.70 -22.63
N ILE A 813 -0.73 -16.39 -22.45
CA ILE A 813 -1.74 -15.82 -21.55
C ILE A 813 -2.72 -14.98 -22.36
N ILE A 814 -4.01 -15.26 -22.18
CA ILE A 814 -5.14 -14.57 -22.82
C ILE A 814 -5.98 -13.83 -21.77
N ASN A 815 -6.61 -12.74 -22.20
CA ASN A 815 -7.57 -11.97 -21.43
C ASN A 815 -9.00 -12.48 -21.72
N THR A 816 -9.61 -13.17 -20.76
CA THR A 816 -10.99 -13.69 -20.85
C THR A 816 -12.08 -12.63 -20.61
N GLU A 817 -11.69 -11.38 -20.38
CA GLU A 817 -12.61 -10.33 -19.98
C GLU A 817 -13.01 -9.39 -21.12
N THR A 818 -12.13 -9.17 -22.11
CA THR A 818 -12.37 -8.19 -23.19
C THR A 818 -11.63 -8.47 -24.51
N ASP A 819 -11.91 -7.67 -25.53
CA ASP A 819 -11.31 -7.70 -26.89
C ASP A 819 -11.56 -9.02 -27.67
N PHE A 820 -12.75 -9.60 -27.48
CA PHE A 820 -13.35 -10.63 -28.34
C PHE A 820 -14.90 -10.45 -28.39
N PRO A 821 -15.64 -11.12 -29.30
CA PRO A 821 -17.10 -11.01 -29.37
C PRO A 821 -17.78 -11.54 -28.10
N ASP A 822 -18.81 -10.82 -27.62
CA ASP A 822 -19.57 -11.15 -26.41
C ASP A 822 -18.71 -11.33 -25.14
N ALA A 823 -17.58 -10.61 -25.06
CA ALA A 823 -16.68 -10.65 -23.91
C ALA A 823 -17.39 -10.17 -22.61
N PRO A 824 -17.27 -10.92 -21.49
CA PRO A 824 -18.05 -10.67 -20.26
C PRO A 824 -17.94 -9.24 -19.71
N SER A 825 -16.74 -8.67 -19.82
CA SER A 825 -16.38 -7.36 -19.28
C SER A 825 -16.12 -6.35 -20.39
N GLY A 826 -16.59 -6.61 -21.62
CA GLY A 826 -16.37 -5.79 -22.80
C GLY A 826 -17.07 -4.42 -22.79
N PRO A 827 -16.83 -3.56 -23.81
CA PRO A 827 -17.48 -2.26 -23.93
C PRO A 827 -19.01 -2.39 -23.96
N GLY A 828 -19.69 -1.67 -23.05
CA GLY A 828 -21.15 -1.73 -22.91
C GLY A 828 -21.69 -2.81 -21.96
N THR A 829 -20.84 -3.64 -21.35
CA THR A 829 -21.25 -4.49 -20.21
C THR A 829 -21.10 -3.76 -18.87
N LEU A 830 -21.40 -4.42 -17.74
CA LEU A 830 -21.36 -3.80 -16.40
C LEU A 830 -19.96 -3.27 -16.01
N LEU A 831 -18.92 -4.02 -16.37
CA LEU A 831 -17.52 -3.70 -16.03
C LEU A 831 -16.83 -2.85 -17.12
N ASN A 832 -17.36 -2.82 -18.34
CA ASN A 832 -17.05 -1.85 -19.40
C ASN A 832 -15.55 -1.65 -19.72
N GLY A 833 -14.77 -2.73 -19.67
CA GLY A 833 -13.34 -2.75 -20.03
C GLY A 833 -13.08 -3.02 -21.52
N GLY A 834 -11.94 -2.55 -22.00
CA GLY A 834 -11.33 -2.88 -23.29
C GLY A 834 -11.56 -1.89 -24.43
N ASN A 835 -11.70 -2.48 -25.62
CA ASN A 835 -11.45 -1.90 -26.94
C ASN A 835 -10.02 -1.37 -27.12
N PHE A 836 -9.02 -2.21 -26.82
CA PHE A 836 -7.61 -1.88 -26.98
C PHE A 836 -7.08 -2.14 -28.39
N LYS A 837 -7.48 -3.28 -28.98
CA LYS A 837 -7.14 -3.73 -30.34
C LYS A 837 -8.39 -4.11 -31.16
N GLY A 838 -9.58 -3.82 -30.65
CA GLY A 838 -10.86 -4.13 -31.28
C GLY A 838 -11.33 -5.57 -31.04
N LEU A 839 -12.53 -5.88 -31.51
CA LEU A 839 -13.24 -7.15 -31.22
C LEU A 839 -12.60 -8.42 -31.80
N THR A 840 -11.56 -8.32 -32.63
CA THR A 840 -10.83 -9.49 -33.14
C THR A 840 -9.33 -9.46 -32.83
N GLY A 841 -8.78 -8.33 -32.38
CA GLY A 841 -7.32 -8.14 -32.33
C GLY A 841 -6.58 -9.13 -31.43
N GLN A 842 -7.21 -9.59 -30.34
CA GLN A 842 -6.66 -10.64 -29.50
C GLN A 842 -6.74 -12.02 -30.17
N LEU A 843 -7.84 -12.33 -30.87
CA LEU A 843 -8.04 -13.61 -31.57
C LEU A 843 -7.13 -13.75 -32.79
N ASP A 844 -6.96 -12.67 -33.55
CA ASP A 844 -6.07 -12.59 -34.71
C ASP A 844 -4.60 -12.78 -34.29
N TRP A 845 -4.19 -12.17 -33.16
CA TRP A 845 -2.87 -12.40 -32.56
C TRP A 845 -2.70 -13.85 -32.07
N LEU A 846 -3.63 -14.35 -31.24
CA LEU A 846 -3.55 -15.69 -30.65
C LEU A 846 -3.46 -16.77 -31.73
N LYS A 847 -4.19 -16.61 -32.83
CA LYS A 847 -4.10 -17.53 -33.97
C LYS A 847 -2.69 -17.54 -34.58
N ALA A 848 -2.10 -16.39 -34.82
CA ALA A 848 -0.77 -16.29 -35.42
C ALA A 848 0.34 -16.82 -34.49
N ASP A 849 0.20 -16.56 -33.19
CA ASP A 849 1.08 -17.04 -32.13
C ASP A 849 1.04 -18.57 -32.00
N LEU A 850 -0.16 -19.15 -31.89
CA LEU A 850 -0.35 -20.61 -31.86
C LEU A 850 0.09 -21.30 -33.16
N GLU A 851 -0.10 -20.68 -34.33
CA GLU A 851 0.37 -21.22 -35.61
C GLU A 851 1.91 -21.27 -35.70
N ALA A 852 2.58 -20.25 -35.16
CA ALA A 852 4.04 -20.24 -35.07
C ALA A 852 4.58 -21.24 -34.05
N ALA A 853 3.92 -21.36 -32.89
CA ALA A 853 4.29 -22.31 -31.84
C ALA A 853 4.07 -23.77 -32.27
N ASP A 854 2.94 -24.08 -32.92
CA ASP A 854 2.64 -25.41 -33.46
C ASP A 854 3.67 -25.83 -34.53
N GLY A 855 4.02 -24.89 -35.43
CA GLY A 855 5.12 -25.06 -36.39
C GLY A 855 6.51 -25.27 -35.76
N ASN A 856 6.69 -24.97 -34.47
CA ASN A 856 7.94 -25.10 -33.73
C ASN A 856 7.95 -26.26 -32.70
N ARG A 857 6.90 -27.10 -32.64
CA ARG A 857 6.80 -28.20 -31.65
C ARG A 857 7.97 -29.19 -31.65
N ALA A 858 8.68 -29.34 -32.77
CA ALA A 858 9.89 -30.16 -32.84
C ALA A 858 11.04 -29.65 -31.92
N GLN A 859 11.04 -28.36 -31.58
CA GLN A 859 11.97 -27.74 -30.64
C GLN A 859 11.30 -27.41 -29.30
N VAL A 860 10.08 -26.86 -29.31
CA VAL A 860 9.32 -26.44 -28.12
C VAL A 860 7.99 -27.21 -28.08
N PRO A 861 8.00 -28.47 -27.59
CA PRO A 861 6.88 -29.40 -27.79
C PRO A 861 5.59 -29.02 -27.06
N TRP A 862 5.68 -28.47 -25.85
CA TRP A 862 4.52 -28.18 -25.01
C TRP A 862 3.96 -26.79 -25.33
N ILE A 863 2.66 -26.72 -25.64
CA ILE A 863 1.93 -25.45 -25.77
C ILE A 863 0.90 -25.35 -24.63
N ILE A 864 1.01 -24.31 -23.81
CA ILE A 864 0.12 -24.06 -22.68
C ILE A 864 -0.57 -22.71 -22.87
N VAL A 865 -1.90 -22.69 -22.76
CA VAL A 865 -2.68 -21.45 -22.74
C VAL A 865 -3.28 -21.26 -21.34
N SER A 866 -3.26 -20.03 -20.83
CA SER A 866 -3.96 -19.66 -19.60
C SER A 866 -4.85 -18.45 -19.79
N GLY A 867 -6.06 -18.51 -19.22
CA GLY A 867 -7.03 -17.43 -19.23
C GLY A 867 -7.89 -17.51 -17.98
N HIS A 868 -8.27 -16.37 -17.40
CA HIS A 868 -8.85 -16.35 -16.06
C HIS A 868 -10.16 -17.16 -15.95
N ARG A 869 -11.12 -17.01 -16.87
CA ARG A 869 -12.40 -17.75 -16.80
C ARG A 869 -12.31 -19.18 -17.37
N PRO A 870 -12.92 -20.19 -16.71
CA PRO A 870 -13.03 -21.54 -17.25
C PRO A 870 -14.02 -21.63 -18.42
N PHE A 871 -13.70 -22.44 -19.43
CA PHE A 871 -14.59 -22.75 -20.55
C PHE A 871 -15.54 -23.91 -20.20
N PHE A 872 -15.03 -24.89 -19.44
CA PHE A 872 -15.71 -26.08 -18.96
C PHE A 872 -15.39 -26.27 -17.47
N GLY A 873 -16.27 -26.92 -16.72
CA GLY A 873 -16.13 -27.09 -15.27
C GLY A 873 -17.46 -27.39 -14.56
N SER A 874 -17.39 -27.73 -13.28
CA SER A 874 -18.56 -28.11 -12.47
C SER A 874 -19.32 -26.93 -11.82
N LEU A 875 -19.08 -25.69 -12.26
CA LEU A 875 -19.83 -24.53 -11.79
C LEU A 875 -21.29 -24.61 -12.26
N PRO A 876 -22.29 -24.64 -11.36
CA PRO A 876 -23.68 -24.82 -11.74
C PRO A 876 -24.25 -23.57 -12.43
N LYS A 877 -24.72 -23.70 -13.67
CA LYS A 877 -25.41 -22.64 -14.41
C LYS A 877 -26.75 -22.33 -13.73
N LEU A 878 -26.80 -21.23 -12.97
CA LEU A 878 -28.00 -20.77 -12.25
C LEU A 878 -28.72 -19.67 -13.05
N PRO A 879 -30.04 -19.49 -12.92
CA PRO A 879 -30.78 -18.50 -13.71
C PRO A 879 -30.38 -17.02 -13.52
N ALA A 880 -29.57 -16.73 -12.50
CA ALA A 880 -29.17 -15.37 -12.12
C ALA A 880 -27.65 -15.21 -11.85
N LEU A 881 -26.85 -16.24 -12.12
CA LEU A 881 -25.38 -16.18 -12.03
C LEU A 881 -24.80 -16.85 -13.29
N PRO A 882 -23.80 -16.24 -13.95
CA PRO A 882 -23.13 -16.87 -15.07
C PRO A 882 -22.52 -18.22 -14.64
N GLY A 883 -22.60 -19.22 -15.52
CA GLY A 883 -21.86 -20.47 -15.37
C GLY A 883 -20.42 -20.29 -15.87
N ASN A 884 -19.79 -21.38 -16.32
CA ASN A 884 -18.55 -21.29 -17.09
C ASN A 884 -18.71 -20.32 -18.28
N CYS A 885 -17.62 -19.71 -18.75
CA CYS A 885 -17.67 -18.65 -19.74
C CYS A 885 -17.95 -19.20 -21.16
N ASP A 886 -19.24 -19.30 -21.51
CA ASP A 886 -19.69 -19.75 -22.84
C ASP A 886 -19.19 -18.87 -23.99
N SER A 887 -19.07 -17.55 -23.81
CA SER A 887 -18.52 -16.66 -24.84
C SER A 887 -17.01 -16.84 -25.02
N CYS A 888 -16.25 -16.94 -23.91
CA CYS A 888 -14.83 -17.28 -23.95
C CYS A 888 -14.60 -18.62 -24.67
N ARG A 889 -15.37 -19.66 -24.32
CA ARG A 889 -15.33 -20.97 -24.99
C ARG A 889 -15.59 -20.83 -26.50
N THR A 890 -16.62 -20.08 -26.88
CA THR A 890 -16.97 -19.87 -28.29
C THR A 890 -15.89 -19.13 -29.08
N ALA A 891 -15.19 -18.19 -28.45
CA ALA A 891 -14.14 -17.39 -29.07
C ALA A 891 -12.78 -18.12 -29.17
N PHE A 892 -12.35 -18.78 -28.09
CA PHE A 892 -10.98 -19.29 -27.96
C PHE A 892 -10.84 -20.80 -28.17
N ASP A 893 -11.78 -21.62 -27.67
CA ASP A 893 -11.66 -23.09 -27.71
C ASP A 893 -11.42 -23.66 -29.13
N PRO A 894 -12.07 -23.14 -30.20
CA PRO A 894 -11.79 -23.61 -31.57
C PRO A 894 -10.32 -23.46 -32.00
N LEU A 895 -9.63 -22.40 -31.56
CA LEU A 895 -8.20 -22.21 -31.86
C LEU A 895 -7.33 -23.18 -31.05
N LEU A 896 -7.63 -23.36 -29.76
CA LEU A 896 -6.90 -24.28 -28.89
C LEU A 896 -7.01 -25.74 -29.39
N GLN A 897 -8.19 -26.13 -29.86
CA GLN A 897 -8.42 -27.44 -30.49
C GLN A 897 -7.70 -27.54 -31.85
N GLN A 898 -7.73 -26.48 -32.68
CA GLN A 898 -7.09 -26.47 -34.00
C GLN A 898 -5.57 -26.67 -33.93
N TYR A 899 -4.89 -25.99 -33.00
CA TYR A 899 -3.43 -26.07 -32.80
C TYR A 899 -3.04 -27.06 -31.69
N ASN A 900 -3.95 -27.97 -31.32
CA ASN A 900 -3.75 -29.07 -30.37
C ASN A 900 -3.07 -28.65 -29.04
N VAL A 901 -3.46 -27.51 -28.49
CA VAL A 901 -2.93 -26.97 -27.22
C VAL A 901 -3.01 -28.04 -26.13
N ASP A 902 -1.97 -28.20 -25.33
CA ASP A 902 -1.85 -29.34 -24.40
C ASP A 902 -2.62 -29.11 -23.10
N PHE A 903 -2.60 -27.87 -22.62
CA PHE A 903 -3.21 -27.46 -21.37
C PHE A 903 -3.94 -26.13 -21.53
N TYR A 904 -5.17 -26.07 -21.02
CA TYR A 904 -5.85 -24.81 -20.72
C TYR A 904 -5.98 -24.66 -19.20
N VAL A 905 -5.37 -23.63 -18.64
CA VAL A 905 -5.40 -23.37 -17.19
C VAL A 905 -6.19 -22.10 -16.89
N SER A 906 -7.13 -22.18 -15.96
CA SER A 906 -7.97 -21.04 -15.54
C SER A 906 -8.08 -20.89 -14.03
N GLY A 907 -8.52 -19.70 -13.60
CA GLY A 907 -8.92 -19.38 -12.24
C GLY A 907 -10.44 -19.29 -12.12
N HIS A 908 -10.92 -18.18 -11.58
CA HIS A 908 -12.29 -17.67 -11.45
C HIS A 908 -13.24 -18.46 -10.53
N VAL A 909 -13.07 -19.78 -10.44
CA VAL A 909 -13.91 -20.64 -9.63
C VAL A 909 -13.10 -21.12 -8.45
N HIS A 910 -13.55 -20.77 -7.24
CA HIS A 910 -12.77 -20.91 -6.00
C HIS A 910 -12.66 -22.36 -5.45
N TRP A 911 -12.18 -23.26 -6.30
CA TRP A 911 -11.73 -24.62 -6.02
C TRP A 911 -10.68 -25.06 -7.05
N TYR A 912 -10.03 -26.20 -6.83
CA TYR A 912 -9.26 -26.87 -7.87
C TYR A 912 -10.11 -27.95 -8.53
N GLU A 913 -10.17 -27.99 -9.85
CA GLU A 913 -10.85 -29.00 -10.65
C GLU A 913 -10.01 -29.37 -11.87
N ARG A 914 -9.78 -30.67 -12.05
CA ARG A 914 -9.10 -31.23 -13.23
C ARG A 914 -10.08 -32.05 -14.03
N LEU A 915 -10.22 -31.72 -15.31
CA LEU A 915 -11.05 -32.49 -16.23
C LEU A 915 -10.26 -33.64 -16.87
N TYR A 916 -10.96 -34.67 -17.32
CA TYR A 916 -10.47 -35.58 -18.35
C TYR A 916 -10.37 -34.86 -19.70
N PRO A 917 -9.61 -35.37 -20.69
CA PRO A 917 -9.63 -34.84 -22.05
C PRO A 917 -11.05 -34.87 -22.63
N ILE A 918 -11.48 -33.75 -23.23
CA ILE A 918 -12.88 -33.52 -23.66
C ILE A 918 -12.99 -33.11 -25.13
N ASP A 919 -14.15 -33.40 -25.72
CA ASP A 919 -14.56 -32.86 -27.02
C ASP A 919 -15.02 -31.40 -26.90
N ALA A 920 -15.24 -30.73 -28.04
CA ALA A 920 -15.73 -29.34 -28.10
C ALA A 920 -17.13 -29.12 -27.43
N ASN A 921 -17.85 -30.21 -27.10
CA ASN A 921 -19.12 -30.17 -26.38
C ASN A 921 -18.94 -30.35 -24.86
N GLY A 922 -17.72 -30.64 -24.37
CA GLY A 922 -17.43 -30.89 -22.96
C GLY A 922 -17.62 -32.35 -22.52
N ASN A 923 -17.77 -33.30 -23.46
CA ASN A 923 -17.89 -34.73 -23.15
C ASN A 923 -16.50 -35.37 -23.03
N PRO A 924 -16.28 -36.32 -22.10
CA PRO A 924 -15.01 -37.05 -22.01
C PRO A 924 -14.72 -37.85 -23.29
N ILE A 925 -13.57 -37.62 -23.91
CA ILE A 925 -13.05 -38.46 -25.01
C ILE A 925 -12.48 -39.75 -24.41
N ALA A 926 -11.74 -39.64 -23.30
CA ALA A 926 -11.14 -40.77 -22.61
C ALA A 926 -11.02 -40.51 -21.11
N TYR A 927 -11.09 -41.57 -20.30
CA TYR A 927 -10.87 -41.53 -18.85
C TYR A 927 -9.40 -41.78 -18.47
N ASN A 928 -8.47 -41.30 -19.29
CA ASN A 928 -7.02 -41.36 -19.10
C ASN A 928 -6.37 -40.10 -19.71
N TYR A 929 -5.04 -39.98 -19.59
CA TYR A 929 -4.27 -38.83 -20.06
C TYR A 929 -3.17 -39.22 -21.05
N ASP A 930 -3.29 -40.40 -21.67
CA ASP A 930 -2.25 -40.96 -22.52
C ASP A 930 -2.51 -40.62 -23.99
N ASN A 931 -1.71 -39.69 -24.52
CA ASN A 931 -1.74 -39.20 -25.89
C ASN A 931 -3.14 -38.86 -26.44
N GLN A 932 -3.95 -38.19 -25.62
CA GLN A 932 -5.29 -37.74 -26.01
C GLN A 932 -5.23 -36.37 -26.72
N PRO A 933 -6.00 -36.13 -27.79
CA PRO A 933 -6.00 -34.86 -28.50
C PRO A 933 -6.65 -33.73 -27.69
N GLY A 934 -6.28 -32.48 -28.01
CA GLY A 934 -6.88 -31.27 -27.44
C GLY A 934 -6.45 -30.95 -26.00
N PRO A 935 -6.85 -29.78 -25.48
CA PRO A 935 -6.41 -29.28 -24.18
C PRO A 935 -6.96 -30.08 -23.00
N ILE A 936 -6.09 -30.33 -22.02
CA ILE A 936 -6.49 -30.74 -20.68
C ILE A 936 -6.86 -29.47 -19.91
N HIS A 937 -8.15 -29.33 -19.59
CA HIS A 937 -8.64 -28.18 -18.82
C HIS A 937 -8.40 -28.36 -17.32
N ILE A 938 -7.80 -27.34 -16.71
CA ILE A 938 -7.47 -27.26 -15.29
C ILE A 938 -8.05 -25.95 -14.75
N ILE A 939 -8.89 -26.04 -13.73
CA ILE A 939 -9.42 -24.91 -12.98
C ILE A 939 -8.69 -24.85 -11.64
N ASN A 940 -8.17 -23.69 -11.28
CA ASN A 940 -7.36 -23.47 -10.11
C ASN A 940 -7.55 -22.05 -9.55
N GLY A 941 -8.80 -21.67 -9.28
CA GLY A 941 -9.12 -20.49 -8.46
C GLY A 941 -8.95 -20.77 -6.96
N ALA A 942 -8.17 -21.77 -6.60
CA ALA A 942 -7.98 -22.21 -5.22
C ALA A 942 -6.93 -21.37 -4.46
N GLY A 943 -6.45 -20.25 -5.01
CA GLY A 943 -5.35 -19.48 -4.41
C GLY A 943 -5.66 -19.02 -2.99
N GLY A 944 -6.82 -18.41 -2.78
CA GLY A 944 -7.22 -17.97 -1.45
C GLY A 944 -8.31 -16.91 -1.38
N ALA A 945 -9.01 -16.64 -2.50
CA ALA A 945 -9.94 -15.54 -2.71
C ALA A 945 -10.69 -15.04 -1.46
N PRO A 946 -10.75 -13.71 -1.19
CA PRO A 946 -11.50 -13.13 -0.09
C PRO A 946 -13.01 -13.40 -0.16
N GLU A 947 -13.58 -13.79 -1.30
CA GLU A 947 -14.97 -14.25 -1.36
C GLU A 947 -15.18 -15.62 -0.69
N GLY A 948 -14.11 -16.35 -0.35
CA GLY A 948 -14.15 -17.69 0.21
C GLY A 948 -14.25 -18.80 -0.84
N LYS A 949 -14.59 -20.02 -0.41
CA LYS A 949 -14.65 -21.20 -1.30
C LYS A 949 -15.99 -21.32 -2.01
N ALA A 950 -15.95 -21.63 -3.29
CA ALA A 950 -17.15 -21.93 -4.06
C ALA A 950 -17.77 -23.29 -3.65
N SER A 951 -19.10 -23.39 -3.70
CA SER A 951 -19.84 -24.59 -3.29
C SER A 951 -20.17 -25.52 -4.45
N VAL A 952 -19.49 -26.67 -4.53
CA VAL A 952 -19.77 -27.74 -5.49
C VAL A 952 -21.09 -28.42 -5.16
N LYS A 953 -22.02 -28.50 -6.12
CA LYS A 953 -23.31 -29.22 -5.95
C LYS A 953 -23.33 -30.60 -6.58
N THR A 954 -22.89 -30.71 -7.83
CA THR A 954 -22.78 -31.97 -8.57
C THR A 954 -21.66 -31.84 -9.61
N PRO A 955 -20.63 -32.71 -9.59
CA PRO A 955 -19.59 -32.70 -10.63
C PRO A 955 -20.15 -33.08 -12.01
N ILE A 956 -19.58 -32.51 -13.08
CA ILE A 956 -19.85 -32.96 -14.45
C ILE A 956 -19.17 -34.30 -14.75
N SER A 957 -19.62 -35.02 -15.79
CA SER A 957 -19.05 -36.32 -16.19
C SER A 957 -17.57 -36.25 -16.58
N ALA A 958 -17.08 -35.08 -17.00
CA ALA A 958 -15.67 -34.82 -17.30
C ALA A 958 -14.80 -34.48 -16.08
N SER A 959 -15.38 -34.21 -14.90
CA SER A 959 -14.59 -33.94 -13.70
C SER A 959 -13.83 -35.20 -13.24
N ALA A 960 -12.52 -35.23 -13.46
CA ALA A 960 -11.65 -36.29 -12.95
C ALA A 960 -11.37 -36.14 -11.46
N LYS A 961 -11.21 -34.89 -10.99
CA LYS A 961 -10.97 -34.56 -9.59
C LYS A 961 -11.46 -33.15 -9.29
N ILE A 962 -12.13 -32.97 -8.15
CA ILE A 962 -12.35 -31.67 -7.52
C ILE A 962 -11.75 -31.69 -6.12
N VAL A 963 -11.13 -30.58 -5.71
CA VAL A 963 -10.54 -30.37 -4.38
C VAL A 963 -11.03 -29.04 -3.83
N SER A 964 -11.80 -29.09 -2.73
CA SER A 964 -12.25 -27.90 -1.98
C SER A 964 -11.25 -27.53 -0.87
N ALA A 965 -9.99 -27.35 -1.25
CA ALA A 965 -8.91 -26.83 -0.41
C ALA A 965 -8.32 -25.58 -1.06
N PHE A 966 -7.72 -24.70 -0.27
CA PHE A 966 -6.89 -23.63 -0.83
C PHE A 966 -5.51 -24.20 -1.15
N GLY A 967 -4.81 -23.67 -2.14
CA GLY A 967 -3.60 -24.30 -2.65
C GLY A 967 -3.11 -23.72 -3.97
N PHE A 968 -2.25 -24.49 -4.63
CA PHE A 968 -1.69 -24.18 -5.93
C PHE A 968 -1.40 -25.49 -6.69
N ALA A 969 -1.42 -25.42 -8.01
CA ALA A 969 -1.05 -26.54 -8.87
C ALA A 969 0.43 -26.45 -9.26
N ARG A 970 1.07 -27.61 -9.48
CA ARG A 970 2.43 -27.71 -10.02
C ARG A 970 2.39 -28.56 -11.28
N LEU A 971 2.98 -28.05 -12.35
CA LEU A 971 3.13 -28.74 -13.63
C LEU A 971 4.62 -28.94 -13.92
N GLU A 972 5.06 -30.19 -13.84
CA GLU A 972 6.43 -30.64 -14.03
C GLU A 972 6.54 -31.28 -15.42
N LEU A 973 7.00 -30.52 -16.40
CA LEU A 973 7.31 -30.99 -17.76
C LEU A 973 8.67 -31.69 -17.69
N LYS A 974 8.69 -33.03 -17.72
CA LYS A 974 9.92 -33.82 -17.46
C LYS A 974 10.81 -33.91 -18.69
N ASP A 975 10.20 -34.00 -19.86
CA ASP A 975 10.82 -34.11 -21.16
C ASP A 975 9.80 -33.71 -22.25
N ALA A 976 10.12 -33.95 -23.52
CA ALA A 976 9.30 -33.61 -24.69
C ALA A 976 7.98 -34.40 -24.84
N SER A 977 7.67 -35.32 -23.94
CA SER A 977 6.47 -36.17 -24.05
C SER A 977 5.83 -36.54 -22.70
N ASN A 978 6.53 -36.36 -21.57
CA ASN A 978 6.05 -36.68 -20.23
C ASN A 978 5.88 -35.44 -19.35
N ALA A 979 4.66 -35.20 -18.88
CA ALA A 979 4.36 -34.19 -17.87
C ALA A 979 3.80 -34.84 -16.59
N ARG A 980 3.90 -34.13 -15.47
CA ARG A 980 3.21 -34.46 -14.22
C ARG A 980 2.51 -33.23 -13.68
N LEU A 981 1.22 -33.36 -13.41
CA LEU A 981 0.42 -32.34 -12.76
C LEU A 981 0.12 -32.79 -11.33
N SER A 982 0.23 -31.89 -10.36
CA SER A 982 -0.25 -32.11 -9.00
C SER A 982 -0.88 -30.85 -8.40
N PHE A 983 -1.73 -31.03 -7.38
CA PHE A 983 -2.30 -29.93 -6.61
C PHE A 983 -1.93 -30.08 -5.13
N VAL A 984 -1.35 -29.02 -4.56
CA VAL A 984 -0.84 -28.96 -3.20
C VAL A 984 -1.82 -28.16 -2.33
N ASP A 985 -2.35 -28.77 -1.28
CA ASP A 985 -3.15 -28.08 -0.27
C ASP A 985 -2.25 -27.16 0.57
N SER A 986 -2.51 -25.84 0.58
CA SER A 986 -1.68 -24.87 1.29
C SER A 986 -1.78 -24.94 2.81
N LYS A 987 -2.76 -25.69 3.35
CA LYS A 987 -2.84 -25.96 4.80
C LYS A 987 -1.90 -27.08 5.25
N THR A 988 -1.82 -28.18 4.48
CA THR A 988 -1.03 -29.36 4.86
C THR A 988 0.30 -29.47 4.14
N MET A 989 0.50 -28.71 3.06
CA MET A 989 1.60 -28.82 2.09
C MET A 989 1.74 -30.22 1.48
N GLN A 990 0.65 -30.99 1.45
CA GLN A 990 0.58 -32.31 0.82
C GLN A 990 -0.07 -32.23 -0.56
N GLU A 991 0.37 -33.09 -1.48
CA GLU A 991 -0.32 -33.30 -2.76
C GLU A 991 -1.61 -34.09 -2.52
N VAL A 992 -2.75 -33.46 -2.83
CA VAL A 992 -4.10 -34.05 -2.66
C VAL A 992 -4.74 -34.47 -4.00
N ASP A 993 -4.08 -34.11 -5.10
CA ASP A 993 -4.26 -34.66 -6.44
C ASP A 993 -2.91 -34.77 -7.15
N SER A 994 -2.71 -35.82 -7.96
CA SER A 994 -1.63 -35.85 -8.95
C SER A 994 -1.92 -36.83 -10.09
N VAL A 995 -1.35 -36.57 -11.27
CA VAL A 995 -1.47 -37.40 -12.46
C VAL A 995 -0.23 -37.26 -13.36
N ASN A 996 0.19 -38.33 -14.02
CA ASN A 996 1.16 -38.26 -15.11
C ASN A 996 0.41 -38.21 -16.44
N ILE A 997 0.94 -37.46 -17.40
CA ILE A 997 0.32 -37.13 -18.68
C ILE A 997 1.34 -37.41 -19.77
N THR A 998 0.91 -38.06 -20.86
CA THR A 998 1.77 -38.32 -22.01
C THR A 998 1.22 -37.67 -23.28
N ARG A 999 2.14 -37.15 -24.10
CA ARG A 999 1.88 -36.50 -25.39
C ARG A 999 2.88 -36.98 -26.44
N HIS A 1000 2.43 -37.14 -27.67
CA HIS A 1000 3.27 -37.37 -28.84
C HIS A 1000 2.95 -36.26 -29.84
N HIS A 1001 3.82 -35.25 -29.86
CA HIS A 1001 3.74 -34.07 -30.73
C HIS A 1001 4.34 -34.36 -32.11
#